data_AF-A0A2M8B9N9-F1
#
_entry.id   AF-A0A2M8B9N9-F1
#
_cell.length_a   1.000
_cell.length_b   1.000
_cell.length_c   1.000
_cell.angle_alpha   90.00
_cell.angle_beta   90.00
_cell.angle_gamma   90.00
#
_symmetry.space_group_name_H-M   'P 1'
#
loop_
_entity.id
_entity.type
_entity.pdbx_description
1 polymer ?
#
loop_
_entity_poly.entity_id
_entity_poly.type
_entity_poly.pdbx_seq_one_letter_code
_entity_poly.pdbx_strand_id
1 'polypeptide(L)'
;MGDKVIYLAGRPIPIRCDAAVHTYMDGGMSFYNPQTAGVSDYGNMMMRRPSGRVYSNRRGVRGARHNLDMNTFAKVSTEEFDELRDTLFQVVLHHDVTFSSEDCFGVLVSRGLSTHFLINHDGTLHEALDPYHSAWATGDNNNNCISLDLNNPVKLELADKDPANPPRQVFQGNINRSMKVMLGYTEAQYATFIALLRALITPLKLEAKFYWIPLPVLGGSCFPPMNAEGEVITRMLANSTEFVGFLGHYHCSANKWDPGPAFDWMKVLAGVHGERNSFPVLMAGGKNLPDLMGQGLTDELNRFYDNIEGDETGGWYPIGANQTWHSGVHLHIDEGTPVYAMSKGTIVAIRNVNRVDLGDASFVLIRHEMAEEAVVVEGEEAEPKYWFSLYMHLHKLRGADELTTVPWVNTLLGGDFNAPTTDDYSFDTDANAFPREKRNPIVADGISPTKFAKETKLKPFYDGDIILVEIPVASGEKIGVSGVFGQSEWSQEPQVHVEVISGKNVFGDLRPGAGREWILVEGDLDNNSLVDIEKVLSPIAKSAVSFDGEKKERVLKTSEIQTFFVDGSTETARTAFRKMICVHRSEWSSTMDWSKTATSAVGWQWETQEAFSRWLMTWIPFRWMTAEVAAHAALPEDHQVFTYHPLTFLDTLNKSYTGGGQANAEEASDEQLSEAEAAEEEAMNRVAEISSKISAGETLTEEEQVEYDELYAQMDAHMGSNEADVLNDDMLFNYDGSFDSWEPGEWDPPKKKKGDESMMDDSYDE
;
A
#
# COMPACT_ATOMS: atom_id res chain seq x y z
N MET A 1 -13.05 22.21 -7.13
CA MET A 1 -12.29 21.66 -8.27
C MET A 1 -13.32 21.05 -9.21
N GLY A 2 -13.28 21.33 -10.52
CA GLY A 2 -14.18 20.64 -11.45
C GLY A 2 -13.89 19.14 -11.44
N ASP A 3 -14.91 18.31 -11.61
CA ASP A 3 -14.75 16.86 -11.63
C ASP A 3 -13.96 16.47 -12.88
N LYS A 4 -12.71 16.01 -12.71
CA LYS A 4 -11.89 15.45 -13.79
C LYS A 4 -12.44 14.08 -14.17
N VAL A 5 -12.47 13.78 -15.47
CA VAL A 5 -13.04 12.53 -15.99
C VAL A 5 -12.14 11.93 -17.08
N ILE A 6 -12.14 10.60 -17.14
CA ILE A 6 -11.73 9.81 -18.32
C ILE A 6 -12.98 9.19 -18.95
N TYR A 7 -12.87 8.60 -20.13
CA TYR A 7 -13.99 7.97 -20.80
C TYR A 7 -13.79 6.45 -20.94
N LEU A 8 -14.90 5.72 -20.93
CA LEU A 8 -14.96 4.30 -21.28
C LEU A 8 -16.23 4.06 -22.08
N ALA A 9 -16.07 3.72 -23.36
CA ALA A 9 -17.16 3.68 -24.34
C ALA A 9 -17.97 4.99 -24.35
N GLY A 10 -17.26 6.12 -24.28
CA GLY A 10 -17.86 7.46 -24.21
C GLY A 10 -18.62 7.80 -22.92
N ARG A 11 -18.60 6.93 -21.90
CA ARG A 11 -19.18 7.21 -20.59
C ARG A 11 -18.12 7.85 -19.68
N PRO A 12 -18.42 8.98 -19.00
CA PRO A 12 -17.46 9.61 -18.10
C PRO A 12 -17.26 8.80 -16.83
N ILE A 13 -15.99 8.59 -16.46
CA ILE A 13 -15.54 7.98 -15.22
C ILE A 13 -14.79 9.05 -14.42
N PRO A 14 -15.23 9.39 -13.19
CA PRO A 14 -14.54 10.37 -12.38
C PRO A 14 -13.18 9.83 -11.93
N ILE A 15 -12.15 10.66 -12.08
CA ILE A 15 -10.79 10.36 -11.62
C ILE A 15 -10.36 11.37 -10.56
N ARG A 16 -9.76 10.87 -9.47
CA ARG A 16 -9.23 11.69 -8.39
C ARG A 16 -7.71 11.77 -8.50
N CYS A 17 -7.23 12.72 -9.29
CA CYS A 17 -5.81 13.03 -9.42
C CYS A 17 -5.57 14.53 -9.27
N ASP A 18 -4.39 14.92 -8.79
CA ASP A 18 -3.99 16.32 -8.68
C ASP A 18 -3.54 16.89 -10.03
N ALA A 19 -2.89 16.07 -10.85
CA ALA A 19 -2.40 16.42 -12.19
C ALA A 19 -3.51 16.69 -13.21
N ALA A 20 -3.19 17.42 -14.28
CA ALA A 20 -4.16 17.68 -15.34
C ALA A 20 -4.58 16.38 -16.04
N VAL A 21 -5.82 16.36 -16.54
CA VAL A 21 -6.38 15.24 -17.31
C VAL A 21 -6.89 15.81 -18.61
N HIS A 22 -6.37 15.30 -19.72
CA HIS A 22 -6.77 15.62 -21.07
C HIS A 22 -7.30 14.36 -21.73
N THR A 23 -8.39 14.48 -22.49
CA THR A 23 -8.92 13.34 -23.24
C THR A 23 -8.97 13.64 -24.73
N TYR A 24 -9.19 12.59 -25.52
CA TYR A 24 -9.35 12.68 -26.96
C TYR A 24 -10.48 13.64 -27.39
N MET A 25 -11.39 14.00 -26.47
CA MET A 25 -12.47 14.97 -26.69
C MET A 25 -12.01 16.43 -26.62
N ASP A 26 -10.86 16.72 -26.00
CA ASP A 26 -10.37 18.10 -25.78
C ASP A 26 -9.70 18.72 -27.03
N GLY A 27 -9.55 17.94 -28.11
CA GLY A 27 -8.95 18.39 -29.38
C GLY A 27 -7.41 18.39 -29.40
N GLY A 28 -6.76 17.83 -28.36
CA GLY A 28 -5.31 17.62 -28.28
C GLY A 28 -4.85 16.29 -28.91
N MET A 29 -4.07 15.52 -28.16
CA MET A 29 -3.62 14.18 -28.57
C MET A 29 -4.82 13.24 -28.70
N SER A 30 -5.04 12.70 -29.90
CA SER A 30 -6.16 11.81 -30.20
C SER A 30 -5.82 10.89 -31.36
N PHE A 31 -5.85 9.58 -31.12
CA PHE A 31 -5.65 8.58 -32.17
C PHE A 31 -6.87 8.45 -33.11
N TYR A 32 -7.99 9.10 -32.78
CA TYR A 32 -9.12 9.29 -33.71
C TYR A 32 -8.85 10.39 -34.73
N ASN A 33 -7.93 11.31 -34.45
CA ASN A 33 -7.53 12.39 -35.34
C ASN A 33 -6.00 12.59 -35.33
N PRO A 34 -5.21 11.63 -35.87
CA PRO A 34 -3.75 11.63 -35.76
C PRO A 34 -3.08 12.76 -36.56
N GLN A 35 -3.83 13.52 -37.37
CA GLN A 35 -3.31 14.67 -38.13
C GLN A 35 -2.80 15.79 -37.22
N THR A 36 -3.17 15.79 -35.94
CA THR A 36 -2.70 16.77 -34.95
C THR A 36 -1.24 16.57 -34.54
N ALA A 37 -0.63 15.41 -34.83
CA ALA A 37 0.79 15.12 -34.55
C ALA A 37 1.79 15.86 -35.46
N GLY A 38 1.32 16.48 -36.55
CA GLY A 38 2.18 17.17 -37.52
C GLY A 38 2.29 16.45 -38.87
N VAL A 39 2.82 17.15 -39.88
CA VAL A 39 2.76 16.71 -41.29
C VAL A 39 3.70 15.54 -41.59
N SER A 40 4.91 15.52 -41.00
CA SER A 40 5.87 14.43 -41.18
C SER A 40 5.34 13.11 -40.64
N ASP A 41 4.78 13.16 -39.43
CA ASP A 41 4.35 11.97 -38.69
C ASP A 41 3.10 11.39 -39.33
N TYR A 42 2.14 12.25 -39.68
CA TYR A 42 0.95 11.84 -40.42
C TYR A 42 1.27 11.27 -41.81
N GLY A 43 2.25 11.84 -42.52
CA GLY A 43 2.70 11.31 -43.82
C GLY A 43 3.25 9.89 -43.71
N ASN A 44 4.13 9.65 -42.73
CA ASN A 44 4.67 8.32 -42.43
C ASN A 44 3.57 7.34 -41.99
N MET A 45 2.65 7.80 -41.14
CA MET A 45 1.49 7.03 -40.72
C MET A 45 0.65 6.58 -41.92
N MET A 46 0.32 7.47 -42.86
CA MET A 46 -0.51 7.13 -44.02
C MET A 46 0.17 6.14 -44.97
N MET A 47 1.51 6.14 -45.05
CA MET A 47 2.25 5.13 -45.83
C MET A 47 2.14 3.74 -45.18
N ARG A 48 2.20 3.67 -43.85
CA ARG A 48 2.09 2.40 -43.10
C ARG A 48 0.64 1.93 -42.94
N ARG A 49 -0.29 2.86 -42.75
CA ARG A 49 -1.72 2.65 -42.49
C ARG A 49 -2.57 3.46 -43.47
N PRO A 50 -2.76 3.00 -44.72
CA PRO A 50 -3.54 3.71 -45.73
C PRO A 50 -5.01 3.95 -45.33
N SER A 51 -5.54 3.17 -44.38
CA SER A 51 -6.87 3.37 -43.80
C SER A 51 -7.00 4.63 -42.95
N GLY A 52 -5.87 5.23 -42.53
CA GLY A 52 -5.80 6.35 -41.59
C GLY A 52 -6.10 5.97 -40.15
N ARG A 53 -6.32 4.69 -39.83
CA ARG A 53 -6.56 4.19 -38.47
C ARG A 53 -5.30 3.54 -37.91
N VAL A 54 -5.02 3.84 -36.64
CA VAL A 54 -3.89 3.27 -35.87
C VAL A 54 -4.36 2.43 -34.69
N TYR A 55 -5.60 1.93 -34.76
CA TYR A 55 -6.28 1.12 -33.76
C TYR A 55 -7.22 0.12 -34.46
N SER A 56 -7.67 -0.90 -33.74
CA SER A 56 -8.63 -1.89 -34.26
C SER A 56 -9.92 -1.96 -33.44
N ASN A 57 -10.91 -2.63 -34.02
CA ASN A 57 -12.13 -3.02 -33.31
C ASN A 57 -11.81 -4.12 -32.29
N ARG A 58 -12.47 -4.07 -31.14
CA ARG A 58 -12.32 -5.10 -30.09
C ARG A 58 -13.30 -6.25 -30.32
N ARG A 59 -12.86 -7.47 -30.03
CA ARG A 59 -13.68 -8.70 -30.05
C ARG A 59 -14.10 -9.03 -28.63
N GLY A 60 -15.40 -9.02 -28.37
CA GLY A 60 -15.97 -9.35 -27.08
C GLY A 60 -15.91 -10.84 -26.77
N VAL A 61 -15.96 -11.19 -25.48
CA VAL A 61 -15.85 -12.59 -24.99
C VAL A 61 -16.96 -13.50 -25.53
N ARG A 62 -18.12 -12.96 -25.92
CA ARG A 62 -19.24 -13.72 -26.52
C ARG A 62 -19.29 -13.61 -28.04
N GLY A 63 -18.21 -13.14 -28.65
CA GLY A 63 -18.08 -12.97 -30.10
C GLY A 63 -18.70 -11.68 -30.64
N ALA A 64 -19.12 -10.74 -29.77
CA ALA A 64 -19.52 -9.41 -30.21
C ALA A 64 -18.33 -8.68 -30.87
N ARG A 65 -18.62 -7.78 -31.81
CA ARG A 65 -17.61 -6.88 -32.39
C ARG A 65 -17.91 -5.47 -31.91
N HIS A 66 -17.03 -4.92 -31.08
CA HIS A 66 -17.06 -3.52 -30.67
C HIS A 66 -16.44 -2.67 -31.79
N ASN A 67 -17.29 -2.14 -32.67
CA ASN A 67 -16.88 -1.50 -33.93
C ASN A 67 -17.56 -0.15 -34.20
N LEU A 68 -18.20 0.43 -33.18
CA LEU A 68 -18.82 1.75 -33.29
C LEU A 68 -17.77 2.84 -33.47
N ASP A 69 -18.11 3.84 -34.27
CA ASP A 69 -17.29 5.07 -34.38
C ASP A 69 -17.41 5.88 -33.09
N MET A 70 -16.35 6.60 -32.72
CA MET A 70 -16.30 7.46 -31.53
C MET A 70 -17.50 8.42 -31.44
N ASN A 71 -17.94 8.99 -32.57
CA ASN A 71 -19.09 9.91 -32.60
C ASN A 71 -20.44 9.23 -32.30
N THR A 72 -20.44 7.90 -32.15
CA THR A 72 -21.63 7.08 -31.93
C THR A 72 -21.61 6.32 -30.62
N PHE A 73 -20.65 6.56 -29.73
CA PHE A 73 -20.58 5.91 -28.41
C PHE A 73 -21.84 6.09 -27.55
N ALA A 74 -22.60 7.18 -27.74
CA ALA A 74 -23.92 7.35 -27.12
C ALA A 74 -24.94 6.25 -27.48
N LYS A 75 -24.65 5.40 -28.48
CA LYS A 75 -25.48 4.27 -28.91
C LYS A 75 -25.05 2.93 -28.31
N VAL A 76 -23.94 2.88 -27.57
CA VAL A 76 -23.47 1.65 -26.92
C VAL A 76 -24.55 1.17 -25.94
N SER A 77 -25.10 -0.02 -26.19
CA SER A 77 -26.15 -0.57 -25.32
C SER A 77 -25.58 -0.95 -23.95
N THR A 78 -26.45 -1.32 -23.00
CA THR A 78 -25.97 -1.79 -21.69
C THR A 78 -25.29 -3.16 -21.83
N GLU A 79 -25.87 -4.05 -22.63
CA GLU A 79 -25.34 -5.39 -22.88
C GLU A 79 -23.98 -5.37 -23.60
N GLU A 80 -23.84 -4.48 -24.59
CA GLU A 80 -22.57 -4.29 -25.30
C GLU A 80 -21.50 -3.72 -24.36
N PHE A 81 -21.89 -2.80 -23.48
CA PHE A 81 -20.98 -2.26 -22.50
C PHE A 81 -20.56 -3.29 -21.45
N ASP A 82 -21.49 -4.08 -20.94
CA ASP A 82 -21.19 -5.16 -20.00
C ASP A 82 -20.20 -6.16 -20.62
N GLU A 83 -20.37 -6.51 -21.90
CA GLU A 83 -19.42 -7.38 -22.60
C GLU A 83 -18.03 -6.75 -22.77
N LEU A 84 -17.97 -5.45 -23.07
CA LEU A 84 -16.70 -4.72 -23.12
C LEU A 84 -15.97 -4.79 -21.78
N ARG A 85 -16.71 -4.56 -20.68
CA ARG A 85 -16.18 -4.60 -19.31
C ARG A 85 -15.68 -5.99 -18.90
N ASP A 86 -16.29 -7.05 -19.43
CA ASP A 86 -15.84 -8.44 -19.25
C ASP A 86 -14.60 -8.77 -20.11
N THR A 87 -14.39 -8.05 -21.21
CA THR A 87 -13.26 -8.25 -22.12
C THR A 87 -11.99 -7.51 -21.65
N LEU A 88 -12.16 -6.39 -20.95
CA LEU A 88 -11.07 -5.55 -20.45
C LEU A 88 -10.65 -5.97 -19.04
N PHE A 89 -9.66 -6.85 -18.97
CA PHE A 89 -9.15 -7.39 -17.70
C PHE A 89 -7.63 -7.21 -17.51
N GLN A 90 -6.98 -6.48 -18.42
CA GLN A 90 -5.55 -6.18 -18.36
C GLN A 90 -5.26 -4.68 -18.46
N VAL A 91 -4.22 -4.24 -17.76
CA VAL A 91 -3.54 -2.97 -18.04
C VAL A 91 -2.09 -3.28 -18.38
N VAL A 92 -1.55 -2.78 -19.49
CA VAL A 92 -0.16 -3.05 -19.87
C VAL A 92 0.66 -1.77 -19.92
N LEU A 93 1.83 -1.81 -19.29
CA LEU A 93 2.70 -0.67 -19.07
C LEU A 93 3.88 -0.65 -20.04
N HIS A 94 4.11 0.53 -20.59
CA HIS A 94 5.20 0.87 -21.49
C HIS A 94 6.01 2.03 -20.90
N HIS A 95 7.29 2.08 -21.23
CA HIS A 95 8.05 3.33 -21.20
C HIS A 95 8.12 3.88 -22.62
N ASP A 96 8.10 5.20 -22.79
CA ASP A 96 8.00 5.79 -24.12
C ASP A 96 9.34 6.08 -24.81
N VAL A 97 10.47 6.12 -24.08
CA VAL A 97 11.80 6.48 -24.61
C VAL A 97 11.84 7.91 -25.18
N THR A 98 10.99 8.81 -24.67
CA THR A 98 10.92 10.20 -25.14
C THR A 98 11.01 11.22 -23.98
N PHE A 99 11.00 12.51 -24.30
CA PHE A 99 11.05 13.59 -23.31
C PHE A 99 9.67 14.11 -22.89
N SER A 100 8.61 13.78 -23.64
CA SER A 100 7.24 14.23 -23.32
C SER A 100 6.19 13.27 -23.90
N SER A 101 4.98 13.26 -23.33
CA SER A 101 3.87 12.50 -23.90
C SER A 101 3.50 12.95 -25.32
N GLU A 102 3.70 14.22 -25.66
CA GLU A 102 3.52 14.75 -27.02
C GLU A 102 4.51 14.13 -28.02
N ASP A 103 5.78 14.01 -27.64
CA ASP A 103 6.79 13.34 -28.47
C ASP A 103 6.45 11.86 -28.64
N CYS A 104 6.06 11.18 -27.56
CA CYS A 104 5.58 9.79 -27.60
C CYS A 104 4.41 9.63 -28.57
N PHE A 105 3.40 10.51 -28.49
CA PHE A 105 2.25 10.48 -29.39
C PHE A 105 2.66 10.65 -30.85
N GLY A 106 3.56 11.59 -31.17
CA GLY A 106 4.09 11.77 -32.52
C GLY A 106 4.82 10.53 -33.05
N VAL A 107 5.66 9.91 -32.21
CA VAL A 107 6.37 8.65 -32.54
C VAL A 107 5.37 7.53 -32.82
N LEU A 108 4.38 7.32 -31.94
CA LEU A 108 3.36 6.28 -32.11
C LEU A 108 2.57 6.51 -33.40
N VAL A 109 2.14 7.74 -33.69
CA VAL A 109 1.47 8.08 -34.95
C VAL A 109 2.36 7.77 -36.15
N SER A 110 3.62 8.23 -36.15
CA SER A 110 4.55 8.01 -37.28
C SER A 110 4.79 6.52 -37.59
N ARG A 111 4.73 5.67 -36.56
CA ARG A 111 4.88 4.21 -36.65
C ARG A 111 3.55 3.50 -36.97
N GLY A 112 2.43 4.22 -36.94
CA GLY A 112 1.11 3.64 -37.15
C GLY A 112 0.65 2.78 -35.97
N LEU A 113 1.05 3.16 -34.77
CA LEU A 113 0.73 2.54 -33.48
C LEU A 113 -0.15 3.46 -32.63
N SER A 114 -0.63 2.93 -31.51
CA SER A 114 -1.45 3.71 -30.57
C SER A 114 -1.32 3.20 -29.15
N THR A 115 -1.75 4.03 -28.21
CA THR A 115 -1.94 3.67 -26.81
C THR A 115 -3.23 4.30 -26.28
N HIS A 116 -3.76 3.80 -25.17
CA HIS A 116 -4.98 4.39 -24.59
C HIS A 116 -4.63 5.61 -23.75
N PHE A 117 -3.64 5.46 -22.89
CA PHE A 117 -3.24 6.49 -21.94
C PHE A 117 -1.75 6.82 -22.03
N LEU A 118 -1.41 8.09 -21.84
CA LEU A 118 -0.03 8.56 -21.65
C LEU A 118 0.04 9.32 -20.34
N ILE A 119 1.09 9.10 -19.55
CA ILE A 119 1.36 9.87 -18.33
C ILE A 119 2.71 10.57 -18.48
N ASN A 120 2.67 11.90 -18.55
CA ASN A 120 3.86 12.71 -18.68
C ASN A 120 4.69 12.73 -17.38
N HIS A 121 5.94 13.20 -17.43
CA HIS A 121 6.84 13.24 -16.28
C HIS A 121 6.32 14.07 -15.10
N ASP A 122 5.46 15.06 -15.35
CA ASP A 122 4.81 15.89 -14.33
C ASP A 122 3.48 15.29 -13.80
N GLY A 123 3.14 14.08 -14.26
CA GLY A 123 1.91 13.38 -13.90
C GLY A 123 0.71 13.73 -14.77
N THR A 124 0.80 14.64 -15.74
CA THR A 124 -0.33 14.95 -16.62
C THR A 124 -0.80 13.69 -17.36
N LEU A 125 -2.09 13.38 -17.25
CA LEU A 125 -2.72 12.22 -17.89
C LEU A 125 -3.36 12.63 -19.21
N HIS A 126 -3.06 11.89 -20.27
CA HIS A 126 -3.69 12.02 -21.57
C HIS A 126 -4.38 10.71 -21.97
N GLU A 127 -5.71 10.73 -22.12
CA GLU A 127 -6.47 9.65 -22.75
C GLU A 127 -6.55 9.88 -24.25
N ALA A 128 -5.64 9.27 -25.02
CA ALA A 128 -5.53 9.48 -26.46
C ALA A 128 -6.44 8.55 -27.29
N LEU A 129 -6.92 7.45 -26.71
CA LEU A 129 -7.86 6.51 -27.33
C LEU A 129 -8.80 5.91 -26.26
N ASP A 130 -10.10 5.93 -26.54
CA ASP A 130 -11.11 5.29 -25.68
C ASP A 130 -10.92 3.76 -25.65
N PRO A 131 -10.87 3.10 -24.47
CA PRO A 131 -10.71 1.64 -24.36
C PRO A 131 -11.78 0.78 -25.02
N TYR A 132 -12.88 1.37 -25.51
CA TYR A 132 -13.81 0.69 -26.41
C TYR A 132 -13.11 0.09 -27.64
N HIS A 133 -12.12 0.80 -28.20
CA HIS A 133 -11.28 0.29 -29.26
C HIS A 133 -10.02 -0.38 -28.71
N SER A 134 -9.41 -1.24 -29.51
CA SER A 134 -8.14 -1.87 -29.18
C SER A 134 -7.00 -1.01 -29.71
N ALA A 135 -6.17 -0.49 -28.82
CA ALA A 135 -4.88 0.06 -29.20
C ALA A 135 -3.98 -1.02 -29.82
N TRP A 136 -2.99 -0.58 -30.61
CA TRP A 136 -1.93 -1.42 -31.16
C TRP A 136 -0.63 -1.17 -30.40
N ALA A 137 -0.49 -1.84 -29.25
CA ALA A 137 0.59 -1.58 -28.29
C ALA A 137 1.29 -2.85 -27.77
N THR A 138 0.54 -3.95 -27.61
CA THR A 138 0.96 -5.12 -26.80
C THR A 138 0.75 -6.47 -27.52
N GLY A 139 0.83 -6.50 -28.85
CA GLY A 139 0.70 -7.76 -29.63
C GLY A 139 -0.60 -8.52 -29.33
N ASP A 140 -0.48 -9.79 -28.94
CA ASP A 140 -1.63 -10.68 -28.69
C ASP A 140 -2.53 -10.23 -27.52
N ASN A 141 -2.00 -9.45 -26.58
CA ASN A 141 -2.75 -8.92 -25.45
C ASN A 141 -3.69 -7.75 -25.82
N ASN A 142 -3.51 -7.12 -26.99
CA ASN A 142 -4.22 -5.90 -27.41
C ASN A 142 -5.75 -5.98 -27.19
N ASN A 143 -6.36 -7.12 -27.50
CA ASN A 143 -7.82 -7.28 -27.45
C ASN A 143 -8.39 -7.25 -26.02
N ASN A 144 -7.59 -7.52 -25.00
CA ASN A 144 -8.05 -7.65 -23.61
C ASN A 144 -7.44 -6.58 -22.69
N CYS A 145 -6.54 -5.75 -23.21
CA CYS A 145 -5.81 -4.77 -22.43
C CYS A 145 -6.20 -3.31 -22.70
N ILE A 146 -5.91 -2.51 -21.68
CA ILE A 146 -5.69 -1.06 -21.75
C ILE A 146 -4.17 -0.85 -21.70
N SER A 147 -3.59 -0.34 -22.78
CA SER A 147 -2.18 0.06 -22.82
C SER A 147 -1.95 1.48 -22.29
N LEU A 148 -0.81 1.66 -21.61
CA LEU A 148 -0.40 2.93 -21.02
C LEU A 148 1.09 3.17 -21.19
N ASP A 149 1.45 4.37 -21.65
CA ASP A 149 2.84 4.81 -21.82
C ASP A 149 3.23 5.81 -20.72
N LEU A 150 4.28 5.47 -19.96
CA LEU A 150 4.88 6.33 -18.96
C LEU A 150 6.06 7.08 -19.57
N ASN A 151 6.05 8.41 -19.49
CA ASN A 151 7.16 9.19 -20.00
C ASN A 151 8.48 8.88 -19.29
N ASN A 152 9.48 8.43 -20.05
CA ASN A 152 10.81 8.12 -19.55
C ASN A 152 11.82 8.11 -20.71
N PRO A 153 12.87 8.95 -20.70
CA PRO A 153 13.92 8.91 -21.74
C PRO A 153 14.74 7.62 -21.71
N VAL A 154 14.69 6.87 -20.61
CA VAL A 154 15.32 5.56 -20.36
C VAL A 154 16.85 5.60 -20.33
N LYS A 155 17.51 6.13 -21.36
CA LYS A 155 18.96 6.12 -21.55
C LYS A 155 19.65 7.15 -20.66
N LEU A 156 20.73 6.72 -19.99
CA LEU A 156 21.52 7.57 -19.09
C LEU A 156 22.19 8.76 -19.81
N GLU A 157 22.57 8.59 -21.07
CA GLU A 157 23.14 9.66 -21.89
C GLU A 157 22.14 10.80 -22.18
N LEU A 158 20.84 10.55 -21.97
CA LEU A 158 19.77 11.53 -22.13
C LEU A 158 19.34 12.16 -20.80
N ALA A 159 19.94 11.75 -19.67
CA ALA A 159 19.56 12.23 -18.34
C ALA A 159 19.71 13.76 -18.20
N ASP A 160 20.72 14.36 -18.84
CA ASP A 160 20.92 15.82 -18.82
C ASP A 160 19.83 16.60 -19.57
N LYS A 161 19.05 15.91 -20.41
CA LYS A 161 17.94 16.47 -21.20
C LYS A 161 16.57 16.08 -20.64
N ASP A 162 16.52 15.24 -19.60
CA ASP A 162 15.26 14.83 -18.97
C ASP A 162 14.60 16.03 -18.29
N PRO A 163 13.35 16.37 -18.65
CA PRO A 163 12.65 17.51 -18.05
C PRO A 163 12.14 17.25 -16.62
N ALA A 164 12.28 16.03 -16.10
CA ALA A 164 11.85 15.71 -14.74
C ALA A 164 12.61 16.50 -13.67
N ASN A 165 11.85 17.06 -12.72
CA ASN A 165 12.37 17.77 -11.56
C ASN A 165 11.66 17.28 -10.28
N PRO A 166 12.37 16.72 -9.28
CA PRO A 166 13.83 16.50 -9.25
C PRO A 166 14.32 15.49 -10.30
N PRO A 167 15.62 15.48 -10.63
CA PRO A 167 16.22 14.49 -11.52
C PRO A 167 15.91 13.06 -11.07
N ARG A 168 15.60 12.18 -12.04
CA ARG A 168 15.25 10.78 -11.77
C ARG A 168 16.46 9.99 -11.26
N GLN A 169 16.21 9.08 -10.34
CA GLN A 169 17.23 8.14 -9.88
C GLN A 169 17.55 7.09 -10.96
N VAL A 170 18.73 6.49 -10.89
CA VAL A 170 19.16 5.43 -11.80
C VAL A 170 18.95 4.07 -11.14
N PHE A 171 18.37 3.13 -11.89
CA PHE A 171 18.11 1.77 -11.44
C PHE A 171 18.75 0.76 -12.39
N GLN A 172 19.06 -0.41 -11.84
CA GLN A 172 19.54 -1.56 -12.60
C GLN A 172 18.81 -2.82 -12.17
N GLY A 173 18.55 -3.72 -13.11
CA GLY A 173 17.93 -5.01 -12.83
C GLY A 173 17.88 -5.91 -14.06
N ASN A 174 17.66 -7.21 -13.85
CA ASN A 174 17.51 -8.18 -14.93
C ASN A 174 16.08 -8.14 -15.47
N ILE A 175 15.91 -8.05 -16.79
CA ILE A 175 14.66 -8.26 -17.50
C ILE A 175 14.93 -9.22 -18.66
N ASN A 176 14.15 -10.30 -18.82
CA ASN A 176 14.34 -11.32 -19.86
C ASN A 176 15.83 -11.75 -19.98
N ARG A 177 16.42 -12.17 -18.86
CA ARG A 177 17.84 -12.59 -18.70
C ARG A 177 18.92 -11.53 -18.95
N SER A 178 18.52 -10.30 -19.28
CA SER A 178 19.45 -9.22 -19.61
C SER A 178 19.46 -8.15 -18.54
N MET A 179 20.65 -7.77 -18.07
CA MET A 179 20.80 -6.60 -17.21
C MET A 179 20.43 -5.34 -17.98
N LYS A 180 19.49 -4.56 -17.44
CA LYS A 180 19.07 -3.26 -17.96
C LYS A 180 19.41 -2.18 -16.94
N VAL A 181 19.72 -0.99 -17.44
CA VAL A 181 19.98 0.21 -16.64
C VAL A 181 19.13 1.33 -17.20
N MET A 182 18.38 2.02 -16.34
CA MET A 182 17.47 3.08 -16.78
C MET A 182 17.22 4.15 -15.72
N LEU A 183 16.64 5.27 -16.13
CA LEU A 183 16.08 6.29 -15.24
C LEU A 183 14.78 5.82 -14.59
N GLY A 184 14.51 6.30 -13.38
CA GLY A 184 13.29 6.03 -12.61
C GLY A 184 12.03 6.67 -13.17
N TYR A 185 10.94 6.57 -12.42
CA TYR A 185 9.69 7.29 -12.69
C TYR A 185 9.44 8.32 -11.58
N THR A 186 8.71 9.38 -11.90
CA THR A 186 8.44 10.45 -10.93
C THR A 186 7.29 10.09 -9.99
N GLU A 187 7.25 10.74 -8.83
CA GLU A 187 6.14 10.59 -7.87
C GLU A 187 4.78 10.97 -8.48
N ALA A 188 4.77 12.00 -9.32
CA ALA A 188 3.55 12.47 -9.99
C ALA A 188 3.02 11.44 -11.01
N GLN A 189 3.92 10.69 -11.66
CA GLN A 189 3.53 9.57 -12.53
C GLN A 189 2.87 8.45 -11.74
N TYR A 190 3.48 8.02 -10.62
CA TYR A 190 2.88 6.99 -9.77
C TYR A 190 1.52 7.41 -9.21
N ALA A 191 1.41 8.63 -8.68
CA ALA A 191 0.15 9.15 -8.13
C ALA A 191 -0.98 9.13 -9.19
N THR A 192 -0.66 9.53 -10.42
CA THR A 192 -1.64 9.56 -11.51
C THR A 192 -1.99 8.15 -12.00
N PHE A 193 -1.01 7.26 -12.12
CA PHE A 193 -1.28 5.87 -12.52
C PHE A 193 -2.15 5.13 -11.49
N ILE A 194 -1.86 5.32 -10.20
CA ILE A 194 -2.69 4.82 -9.10
C ILE A 194 -4.11 5.39 -9.19
N ALA A 195 -4.26 6.70 -9.42
CA ALA A 195 -5.57 7.33 -9.58
C ALA A 195 -6.36 6.76 -10.76
N LEU A 196 -5.68 6.48 -11.88
CA LEU A 196 -6.27 5.86 -13.06
C LEU A 196 -6.75 4.43 -12.76
N LEU A 197 -5.89 3.57 -12.21
CA LEU A 197 -6.29 2.20 -11.85
C LEU A 197 -7.48 2.20 -10.89
N ARG A 198 -7.45 3.06 -9.86
CA ARG A 198 -8.59 3.21 -8.94
C ARG A 198 -9.85 3.68 -9.64
N ALA A 199 -9.76 4.64 -10.56
CA ALA A 199 -10.92 5.10 -11.33
C ALA A 199 -11.53 3.96 -12.15
N LEU A 200 -10.70 3.05 -12.69
CA LEU A 200 -11.15 1.92 -13.49
C LEU A 200 -11.74 0.76 -12.66
N ILE A 201 -11.35 0.59 -11.39
CA ILE A 201 -11.78 -0.56 -10.58
C ILE A 201 -12.71 -0.23 -9.40
N THR A 202 -12.91 1.06 -9.07
CA THR A 202 -13.72 1.44 -7.92
C THR A 202 -15.22 1.48 -8.27
N PRO A 203 -16.12 0.95 -7.41
CA PRO A 203 -17.56 1.09 -7.60
C PRO A 203 -18.02 2.56 -7.67
N LEU A 204 -18.69 2.92 -8.75
CA LEU A 204 -19.30 4.23 -8.95
C LEU A 204 -20.78 4.17 -8.59
N LYS A 205 -21.20 5.05 -7.67
CA LYS A 205 -22.61 5.23 -7.30
C LYS A 205 -23.32 6.10 -8.34
N LEU A 206 -24.22 5.52 -9.13
CA LEU A 206 -25.00 6.27 -10.13
C LEU A 206 -26.31 6.80 -9.54
N GLU A 207 -27.01 5.96 -8.76
CA GLU A 207 -28.26 6.30 -8.08
C GLU A 207 -28.25 5.68 -6.67
N ALA A 208 -29.24 6.00 -5.82
CA ALA A 208 -29.23 5.63 -4.39
C ALA A 208 -29.06 4.13 -4.08
N LYS A 209 -29.22 3.24 -5.07
CA LYS A 209 -29.14 1.78 -4.93
C LYS A 209 -28.36 1.05 -6.04
N PHE A 210 -27.70 1.76 -6.95
CA PHE A 210 -26.98 1.12 -8.06
C PHE A 210 -25.51 1.56 -8.07
N TYR A 211 -24.64 0.57 -7.89
CA TYR A 211 -23.21 0.71 -8.06
C TYR A 211 -22.80 -0.07 -9.30
N TRP A 212 -21.89 0.49 -10.08
CA TRP A 212 -21.23 -0.24 -11.16
C TRP A 212 -19.73 -0.03 -11.07
N ILE A 213 -18.97 -1.07 -11.39
CA ILE A 213 -17.50 -1.03 -11.46
C ILE A 213 -17.12 -0.89 -12.93
N PRO A 214 -16.26 0.06 -13.32
CA PRO A 214 -15.90 0.22 -14.73
C PRO A 214 -15.24 -1.00 -15.34
N LEU A 215 -14.29 -1.64 -14.66
CA LEU A 215 -13.66 -2.89 -15.07
C LEU A 215 -13.78 -3.93 -13.94
N PRO A 216 -14.91 -4.64 -13.83
CA PRO A 216 -15.19 -5.55 -12.71
C PRO A 216 -14.25 -6.76 -12.66
N VAL A 217 -13.84 -7.30 -13.82
CA VAL A 217 -12.92 -8.44 -13.88
C VAL A 217 -11.53 -8.02 -13.40
N LEU A 218 -11.00 -6.90 -13.90
CA LEU A 218 -9.75 -6.33 -13.41
C LEU A 218 -9.83 -5.99 -11.91
N GLY A 219 -10.95 -5.40 -11.47
CA GLY A 219 -11.15 -5.02 -10.07
C GLY A 219 -11.13 -6.18 -9.09
N GLY A 220 -11.48 -7.40 -9.51
CA GLY A 220 -11.37 -8.60 -8.69
C GLY A 220 -9.93 -9.13 -8.55
N SER A 221 -8.99 -8.71 -9.40
CA SER A 221 -7.59 -9.18 -9.36
C SER A 221 -6.62 -8.17 -10.00
N CYS A 222 -6.57 -6.94 -9.47
CA CYS A 222 -5.67 -5.90 -9.96
C CYS A 222 -4.26 -6.04 -9.34
N PHE A 223 -3.52 -7.07 -9.76
CA PHE A 223 -2.17 -7.41 -9.27
C PHE A 223 -1.16 -7.49 -10.42
N PRO A 224 0.15 -7.31 -10.15
CA PRO A 224 1.18 -7.70 -11.09
C PRO A 224 1.40 -9.21 -11.08
N PRO A 225 2.07 -9.78 -12.09
CA PRO A 225 2.48 -11.18 -12.10
C PRO A 225 3.52 -11.43 -11.01
N MET A 226 3.23 -12.36 -10.11
CA MET A 226 4.09 -12.74 -8.99
C MET A 226 4.40 -14.24 -9.01
N ASN A 227 5.64 -14.58 -8.65
CA ASN A 227 6.10 -15.96 -8.48
C ASN A 227 5.63 -16.55 -7.13
N ALA A 228 6.04 -17.79 -6.84
CA ALA A 228 5.68 -18.50 -5.61
C ALA A 228 6.27 -17.85 -4.34
N GLU A 229 7.31 -17.03 -4.51
CA GLU A 229 7.98 -16.26 -3.47
C GLU A 229 7.31 -14.90 -3.22
N GLY A 230 6.29 -14.54 -4.01
CA GLY A 230 5.60 -13.24 -3.94
C GLY A 230 6.40 -12.08 -4.53
N GLU A 231 7.41 -12.38 -5.35
CA GLU A 231 8.19 -11.39 -6.09
C GLU A 231 7.59 -11.19 -7.48
N VAL A 232 7.65 -9.96 -8.00
CA VAL A 232 7.19 -9.67 -9.35
C VAL A 232 8.08 -10.40 -10.36
N ILE A 233 7.46 -11.13 -11.27
CA ILE A 233 8.17 -11.83 -12.33
C ILE A 233 8.86 -10.79 -13.22
N THR A 234 10.14 -10.97 -13.53
CA THR A 234 10.95 -10.02 -14.30
C THR A 234 11.21 -10.52 -15.73
N ARG A 235 10.29 -11.33 -16.25
CA ARG A 235 10.41 -12.01 -17.54
C ARG A 235 9.06 -12.27 -18.18
N MET A 236 9.09 -12.67 -19.45
CA MET A 236 7.92 -13.14 -20.18
C MET A 236 7.18 -14.24 -19.42
N LEU A 237 5.85 -14.15 -19.40
CA LEU A 237 4.98 -15.15 -18.79
C LEU A 237 4.74 -16.32 -19.75
N ALA A 238 4.47 -17.50 -19.21
CA ALA A 238 4.07 -18.65 -20.00
C ALA A 238 2.73 -18.43 -20.74
N ASN A 239 1.81 -17.66 -20.14
CA ASN A 239 0.55 -17.25 -20.76
C ASN A 239 0.13 -15.84 -20.32
N SER A 240 0.62 -14.83 -21.02
CA SER A 240 0.26 -13.43 -20.75
C SER A 240 -1.18 -13.09 -21.14
N THR A 241 -1.77 -13.75 -22.13
CA THR A 241 -3.07 -13.36 -22.72
C THR A 241 -4.28 -13.63 -21.83
N GLU A 242 -4.13 -14.58 -20.89
CA GLU A 242 -5.17 -14.96 -19.92
C GLU A 242 -4.96 -14.32 -18.53
N PHE A 243 -3.83 -13.66 -18.30
CA PHE A 243 -3.53 -13.05 -17.00
C PHE A 243 -4.51 -11.91 -16.68
N VAL A 244 -5.05 -11.86 -15.47
CA VAL A 244 -5.90 -10.75 -15.00
C VAL A 244 -5.08 -9.88 -14.06
N GLY A 245 -4.92 -8.60 -14.41
CA GLY A 245 -4.14 -7.66 -13.60
C GLY A 245 -3.44 -6.60 -14.43
N PHE A 246 -2.32 -6.08 -13.91
CA PHE A 246 -1.51 -5.10 -14.62
C PHE A 246 -0.11 -5.65 -14.91
N LEU A 247 0.30 -5.52 -16.17
CA LEU A 247 1.45 -6.19 -16.77
C LEU A 247 2.46 -5.14 -17.21
N GLY A 248 3.73 -5.54 -17.20
CA GLY A 248 4.75 -4.90 -18.01
C GLY A 248 4.76 -5.51 -19.39
N HIS A 249 5.09 -4.77 -20.43
CA HIS A 249 5.17 -5.32 -21.78
C HIS A 249 6.16 -6.50 -21.89
N TYR A 250 7.23 -6.50 -21.09
CA TYR A 250 8.16 -7.64 -20.99
C TYR A 250 7.50 -8.94 -20.51
N HIS A 251 6.34 -8.89 -19.86
CA HIS A 251 5.58 -10.08 -19.49
C HIS A 251 4.86 -10.69 -20.69
N CYS A 252 4.61 -9.90 -21.73
CA CYS A 252 3.88 -10.28 -22.94
C CYS A 252 4.81 -10.72 -24.08
N SER A 253 6.08 -10.28 -24.09
CA SER A 253 7.03 -10.52 -25.17
C SER A 253 8.46 -10.70 -24.66
N ALA A 254 9.23 -11.54 -25.35
CA ALA A 254 10.59 -11.88 -24.98
C ALA A 254 11.60 -10.76 -25.32
N ASN A 255 11.41 -10.02 -26.41
CA ASN A 255 12.31 -8.92 -26.79
C ASN A 255 11.99 -7.57 -26.14
N LYS A 256 10.96 -7.54 -25.28
CA LYS A 256 10.56 -6.36 -24.53
C LYS A 256 11.23 -6.29 -23.17
N TRP A 257 11.33 -5.07 -22.69
CA TRP A 257 11.86 -4.83 -21.34
C TRP A 257 11.13 -3.71 -20.60
N ASP A 258 10.17 -3.03 -21.24
CA ASP A 258 9.31 -2.02 -20.63
C ASP A 258 8.29 -2.62 -19.65
N PRO A 259 7.98 -1.93 -18.52
CA PRO A 259 8.45 -0.60 -18.09
C PRO A 259 9.84 -0.60 -17.43
N GLY A 260 10.56 -1.72 -17.47
CA GLY A 260 11.94 -1.86 -17.02
C GLY A 260 12.11 -2.00 -15.51
N PRO A 261 13.36 -2.22 -15.06
CA PRO A 261 13.65 -2.55 -13.66
C PRO A 261 13.41 -1.39 -12.69
N ALA A 262 13.17 -0.18 -13.18
CA ALA A 262 12.94 1.00 -12.33
C ALA A 262 11.48 1.20 -11.90
N PHE A 263 10.55 0.43 -12.48
CA PHE A 263 9.14 0.55 -12.15
C PHE A 263 8.83 -0.09 -10.79
N ASP A 264 8.27 0.70 -9.88
CA ASP A 264 7.91 0.27 -8.53
C ASP A 264 6.48 -0.31 -8.53
N TRP A 265 6.39 -1.60 -8.88
CA TRP A 265 5.16 -2.38 -8.88
C TRP A 265 4.42 -2.34 -7.53
N MET A 266 5.19 -2.32 -6.45
CA MET A 266 4.69 -2.47 -5.09
C MET A 266 4.11 -1.18 -4.53
N LYS A 267 4.67 -0.04 -4.94
CA LYS A 267 4.08 1.28 -4.70
C LYS A 267 2.72 1.44 -5.38
N VAL A 268 2.58 0.97 -6.61
CA VAL A 268 1.29 0.96 -7.30
C VAL A 268 0.30 0.06 -6.57
N LEU A 269 0.73 -1.15 -6.21
CA LEU A 269 -0.12 -2.09 -5.48
C LEU A 269 -0.63 -1.49 -4.16
N ALA A 270 0.24 -0.81 -3.42
CA ALA A 270 -0.13 -0.06 -2.22
C ALA A 270 -1.14 1.05 -2.54
N GLY A 271 -0.90 1.85 -3.57
CA GLY A 271 -1.82 2.92 -3.96
C GLY A 271 -3.23 2.43 -4.34
N VAL A 272 -3.29 1.28 -5.01
CA VAL A 272 -4.53 0.67 -5.52
C VAL A 272 -5.35 0.02 -4.41
N HIS A 273 -4.72 -0.80 -3.56
CA HIS A 273 -5.41 -1.60 -2.54
C HIS A 273 -5.51 -0.93 -1.15
N GLY A 274 -4.82 0.21 -0.94
CA GLY A 274 -4.91 1.01 0.28
C GLY A 274 -3.55 1.26 0.94
N GLU A 275 -3.45 2.32 1.74
CA GLU A 275 -2.24 2.65 2.51
C GLU A 275 -1.70 1.39 3.18
N ARG A 276 -0.48 0.99 2.81
CA ARG A 276 0.16 -0.15 3.45
C ARG A 276 0.15 0.06 4.95
N ASN A 277 -0.18 -1.01 5.67
CA ASN A 277 -0.08 -1.03 7.11
C ASN A 277 1.33 -0.61 7.55
N SER A 278 1.47 -0.13 8.77
CA SER A 278 2.73 0.29 9.37
C SER A 278 3.12 -0.65 10.50
N PHE A 279 4.41 -0.86 10.71
CA PHE A 279 4.85 -1.37 12.01
C PHE A 279 4.48 -0.36 13.11
N PRO A 280 4.19 -0.83 14.34
CA PRO A 280 3.83 0.06 15.44
C PRO A 280 4.99 0.98 15.87
N VAL A 281 6.22 0.59 15.57
CA VAL A 281 7.48 1.32 15.85
C VAL A 281 8.48 1.00 14.74
N LEU A 282 9.54 1.78 14.61
CA LEU A 282 10.66 1.47 13.70
C LEU A 282 11.87 1.06 14.52
N MET A 283 12.38 -0.15 14.28
CA MET A 283 13.62 -0.61 14.89
C MET A 283 14.81 0.20 14.36
N ALA A 284 15.89 0.36 15.13
CA ALA A 284 17.04 1.17 14.72
C ALA A 284 17.61 0.69 13.36
N GLY A 285 17.63 1.57 12.35
CA GLY A 285 18.04 1.23 10.98
C GLY A 285 17.08 0.33 10.19
N GLY A 286 15.93 -0.04 10.79
CA GLY A 286 14.83 -0.73 10.13
C GLY A 286 14.02 0.19 9.23
N LYS A 287 13.27 -0.41 8.31
CA LYS A 287 12.33 0.29 7.44
C LYS A 287 10.90 -0.06 7.83
N ASN A 288 9.94 0.74 7.38
CA ASN A 288 8.54 0.45 7.64
C ASN A 288 8.00 -0.55 6.61
N LEU A 289 6.85 -1.17 6.89
CA LEU A 289 6.15 -2.10 6.00
C LEU A 289 5.93 -1.59 4.56
N PRO A 290 5.65 -0.29 4.33
CA PRO A 290 5.61 0.26 2.97
C PRO A 290 6.88 0.05 2.15
N ASP A 291 8.03 -0.01 2.81
CA ASP A 291 9.36 0.00 2.20
C ASP A 291 10.03 -1.39 2.20
N LEU A 292 9.32 -2.44 2.66
CA LEU A 292 9.83 -3.79 2.85
C LEU A 292 9.08 -4.81 1.98
N MET A 293 9.83 -5.76 1.40
CA MET A 293 9.33 -6.82 0.51
C MET A 293 10.14 -8.11 0.71
N GLY A 294 9.54 -9.26 0.34
CA GLY A 294 10.22 -10.54 0.22
C GLY A 294 11.08 -10.89 1.44
N GLN A 295 12.37 -11.18 1.19
CA GLN A 295 13.34 -11.49 2.25
C GLN A 295 13.54 -10.32 3.22
N GLY A 296 13.52 -9.06 2.75
CA GLY A 296 13.68 -7.90 3.62
C GLY A 296 12.53 -7.74 4.62
N LEU A 297 11.30 -8.05 4.21
CA LEU A 297 10.15 -8.11 5.13
C LEU A 297 10.32 -9.26 6.14
N THR A 298 10.74 -10.43 5.67
CA THR A 298 10.99 -11.60 6.52
C THR A 298 12.07 -11.31 7.57
N ASP A 299 13.16 -10.69 7.16
CA ASP A 299 14.28 -10.31 8.04
C ASP A 299 13.86 -9.29 9.09
N GLU A 300 13.07 -8.28 8.71
CA GLU A 300 12.57 -7.30 9.66
C GLU A 300 11.56 -7.93 10.64
N LEU A 301 10.64 -8.78 10.17
CA LEU A 301 9.74 -9.54 11.03
C LEU A 301 10.51 -10.42 12.03
N ASN A 302 11.56 -11.10 11.58
CA ASN A 302 12.43 -11.89 12.47
C ASN A 302 13.13 -11.01 13.51
N ARG A 303 13.61 -9.82 13.14
CA ARG A 303 14.14 -8.83 14.11
C ARG A 303 13.11 -8.47 15.17
N PHE A 304 11.86 -8.28 14.78
CA PHE A 304 10.79 -8.02 15.74
C PHE A 304 10.51 -9.24 16.63
N TYR A 305 10.45 -10.46 16.07
CA TYR A 305 10.25 -11.67 16.88
C TYR A 305 11.39 -11.87 17.88
N ASP A 306 12.64 -11.69 17.46
CA ASP A 306 13.81 -11.75 18.33
C ASP A 306 13.77 -10.67 19.42
N ASN A 307 13.27 -9.46 19.10
CA ASN A 307 13.08 -8.39 20.06
C ASN A 307 12.04 -8.76 21.13
N ILE A 308 10.89 -9.31 20.72
CA ILE A 308 9.78 -9.67 21.62
C ILE A 308 10.14 -10.90 22.48
N GLU A 309 10.71 -11.93 21.84
CA GLU A 309 10.89 -13.25 22.47
C GLU A 309 12.23 -13.41 23.16
N GLY A 310 13.20 -12.53 22.84
CA GLY A 310 14.54 -12.53 23.44
C GLY A 310 14.62 -11.94 24.84
N ASP A 311 13.60 -11.22 25.32
CA ASP A 311 13.60 -10.69 26.68
C ASP A 311 13.16 -11.74 27.70
N GLU A 312 14.00 -11.97 28.71
CA GLU A 312 13.71 -12.89 29.81
C GLU A 312 12.64 -12.34 30.77
N THR A 313 12.33 -11.03 30.74
CA THR A 313 11.38 -10.44 31.71
C THR A 313 9.90 -10.66 31.37
N GLY A 314 9.56 -11.13 30.17
CA GLY A 314 8.20 -11.52 29.78
C GLY A 314 7.59 -10.66 28.67
N GLY A 315 6.26 -10.72 28.53
CA GLY A 315 5.52 -9.95 27.53
C GLY A 315 5.26 -10.67 26.22
N TRP A 316 5.17 -12.00 26.25
CA TRP A 316 4.93 -12.85 25.07
C TRP A 316 3.46 -13.20 24.88
N TYR A 317 3.04 -13.21 23.62
CA TYR A 317 1.75 -13.75 23.22
C TYR A 317 1.77 -15.30 23.15
N PRO A 318 0.73 -16.03 23.61
CA PRO A 318 -0.48 -15.56 24.31
C PRO A 318 -0.42 -15.74 25.84
N ILE A 319 0.75 -16.12 26.39
CA ILE A 319 0.91 -16.50 27.81
C ILE A 319 1.98 -15.62 28.46
N GLY A 320 1.60 -14.90 29.50
CA GLY A 320 2.55 -14.16 30.33
C GLY A 320 3.45 -15.08 31.18
N ALA A 321 4.55 -14.54 31.69
CA ALA A 321 5.49 -15.21 32.61
C ALA A 321 4.84 -15.84 33.86
N ASN A 322 3.61 -15.43 34.13
CA ASN A 322 2.76 -15.76 35.25
C ASN A 322 1.62 -16.72 34.90
N GLN A 323 1.66 -17.38 33.75
CA GLN A 323 0.59 -18.28 33.27
C GLN A 323 -0.79 -17.62 33.15
N THR A 324 -0.82 -16.29 33.12
CA THR A 324 -2.01 -15.51 32.79
C THR A 324 -2.08 -15.31 31.28
N TRP A 325 -3.29 -15.10 30.75
CA TRP A 325 -3.43 -14.59 29.40
C TRP A 325 -2.60 -13.31 29.25
N HIS A 326 -1.95 -13.19 28.09
CA HIS A 326 -1.26 -11.98 27.67
C HIS A 326 -1.64 -11.72 26.22
N SER A 327 -2.49 -10.72 26.03
CA SER A 327 -3.27 -10.51 24.79
C SER A 327 -2.45 -9.89 23.64
N GLY A 328 -1.18 -9.54 23.87
CA GLY A 328 -0.34 -8.80 22.94
C GLY A 328 1.15 -9.11 23.09
N VAL A 329 2.00 -8.15 22.74
CA VAL A 329 3.45 -8.28 22.81
C VAL A 329 4.10 -7.00 23.33
N HIS A 330 5.21 -7.15 24.05
CA HIS A 330 6.08 -6.04 24.42
C HIS A 330 7.19 -5.87 23.38
N LEU A 331 7.36 -4.64 22.89
CA LEU A 331 8.43 -4.25 21.97
C LEU A 331 9.45 -3.42 22.74
N HIS A 332 10.68 -3.92 22.84
CA HIS A 332 11.77 -3.30 23.58
C HIS A 332 12.51 -2.31 22.69
N ILE A 333 12.32 -1.03 22.96
CA ILE A 333 12.79 0.10 22.14
C ILE A 333 13.13 1.28 23.03
N ASP A 334 14.00 2.17 22.57
CA ASP A 334 14.40 3.35 23.35
C ASP A 334 13.18 4.21 23.76
N GLU A 335 13.22 4.77 24.96
CA GLU A 335 12.16 5.66 25.47
C GLU A 335 12.08 6.91 24.61
N GLY A 336 10.85 7.36 24.30
CA GLY A 336 10.62 8.50 23.42
C GLY A 336 10.65 8.17 21.92
N THR A 337 10.86 6.91 21.55
CA THR A 337 10.73 6.45 20.16
C THR A 337 9.29 6.67 19.67
N PRO A 338 9.07 7.25 18.47
CA PRO A 338 7.74 7.42 17.91
C PRO A 338 6.97 6.10 17.77
N VAL A 339 5.69 6.12 18.16
CA VAL A 339 4.75 5.01 18.00
C VAL A 339 3.73 5.39 16.93
N TYR A 340 3.43 4.47 16.02
CA TYR A 340 2.61 4.69 14.83
C TYR A 340 1.36 3.80 14.82
N ALA A 341 0.28 4.32 14.25
CA ALA A 341 -0.91 3.52 13.96
C ALA A 341 -0.58 2.43 12.92
N MET A 342 -0.87 1.18 13.24
CA MET A 342 -0.52 0.02 12.41
C MET A 342 -1.35 -0.04 11.14
N SER A 343 -2.54 0.54 11.14
CA SER A 343 -3.43 0.61 10.00
C SER A 343 -4.30 1.85 10.10
N LYS A 344 -4.90 2.25 8.98
CA LYS A 344 -5.91 3.30 8.96
C LYS A 344 -7.07 2.90 9.87
N GLY A 345 -7.60 3.86 10.62
CA GLY A 345 -8.70 3.58 11.55
C GLY A 345 -9.28 4.83 12.19
N THR A 346 -9.90 4.62 13.34
CA THR A 346 -10.45 5.68 14.18
C THR A 346 -10.05 5.45 15.63
N ILE A 347 -9.39 6.41 16.26
CA ILE A 347 -9.10 6.38 17.69
C ILE A 347 -10.44 6.48 18.44
N VAL A 348 -10.72 5.50 19.30
CA VAL A 348 -11.99 5.37 20.02
C VAL A 348 -11.87 5.59 21.53
N ALA A 349 -10.69 5.33 22.10
CA ALA A 349 -10.42 5.62 23.50
C ALA A 349 -8.94 5.99 23.70
N ILE A 350 -8.70 6.91 24.63
CA ILE A 350 -7.35 7.34 25.01
C ILE A 350 -7.23 7.48 26.52
N ARG A 351 -5.99 7.42 27.00
CA ARG A 351 -5.64 7.80 28.37
C ARG A 351 -4.25 8.41 28.39
N ASN A 352 -4.10 9.53 29.09
CA ASN A 352 -2.82 10.21 29.28
C ASN A 352 -2.58 10.46 30.78
N VAL A 353 -1.77 9.63 31.43
CA VAL A 353 -1.67 9.57 32.90
C VAL A 353 -0.22 9.58 33.36
N ASN A 354 0.03 10.01 34.60
CA ASN A 354 1.37 9.95 35.19
C ASN A 354 1.84 8.50 35.34
N ARG A 355 3.16 8.32 35.19
CA ARG A 355 3.86 7.06 35.48
C ARG A 355 3.52 6.55 36.88
N VAL A 356 3.29 5.24 36.97
CA VAL A 356 3.05 4.51 38.22
C VAL A 356 4.21 3.56 38.51
N ASP A 357 4.15 2.81 39.62
CA ASP A 357 5.22 1.92 40.06
C ASP A 357 5.66 0.88 39.00
N LEU A 358 4.75 0.41 38.14
CA LEU A 358 5.10 -0.52 37.06
C LEU A 358 5.50 0.16 35.74
N GLY A 359 5.34 1.49 35.63
CA GLY A 359 5.65 2.23 34.41
C GLY A 359 4.50 3.11 33.92
N ASP A 360 4.51 3.42 32.63
CA ASP A 360 3.55 4.33 32.01
C ASP A 360 2.22 3.61 31.72
N ALA A 361 1.11 4.16 32.22
CA ALA A 361 -0.23 3.58 32.09
C ALA A 361 -1.11 4.32 31.05
N SER A 362 -0.50 5.14 30.21
CA SER A 362 -1.19 5.81 29.10
C SER A 362 -1.40 4.83 27.94
N PHE A 363 -2.50 5.00 27.21
CA PHE A 363 -2.81 4.15 26.07
C PHE A 363 -3.61 4.89 24.98
N VAL A 364 -3.57 4.32 23.78
CA VAL A 364 -4.45 4.67 22.65
C VAL A 364 -5.09 3.38 22.12
N LEU A 365 -6.41 3.39 21.93
CA LEU A 365 -7.19 2.32 21.32
C LEU A 365 -7.75 2.79 19.98
N ILE A 366 -7.45 2.04 18.91
CA ILE A 366 -7.87 2.35 17.55
C ILE A 366 -8.80 1.25 17.05
N ARG A 367 -9.96 1.63 16.51
CA ARG A 367 -10.88 0.76 15.77
C ARG A 367 -10.55 0.79 14.29
N HIS A 368 -10.45 -0.37 13.68
CA HIS A 368 -10.20 -0.57 12.26
C HIS A 368 -11.37 -1.35 11.65
N GLU A 369 -11.65 -1.08 10.39
CA GLU A 369 -12.67 -1.78 9.62
C GLU A 369 -11.99 -2.74 8.64
N MET A 370 -12.44 -3.98 8.60
CA MET A 370 -12.02 -4.92 7.55
C MET A 370 -12.64 -4.48 6.23
N ALA A 371 -11.80 -4.25 5.21
CA ALA A 371 -12.28 -4.06 3.85
C ALA A 371 -12.73 -5.43 3.31
N GLU A 372 -13.95 -5.87 3.63
CA GLU A 372 -14.51 -7.04 2.94
C GLU A 372 -14.88 -6.66 1.51
N GLU A 373 -14.53 -7.54 0.56
CA GLU A 373 -15.26 -7.64 -0.69
C GLU A 373 -16.72 -7.93 -0.33
N ALA A 374 -17.59 -6.94 -0.48
CA ALA A 374 -19.01 -7.09 -0.23
C ALA A 374 -19.57 -8.19 -1.14
N VAL A 375 -19.60 -9.44 -0.65
CA VAL A 375 -20.43 -10.49 -1.24
C VAL A 375 -21.85 -10.12 -0.88
N VAL A 376 -22.50 -9.35 -1.75
CA VAL A 376 -23.92 -9.05 -1.68
C VAL A 376 -24.67 -10.37 -1.90
N VAL A 377 -24.97 -11.08 -0.82
CA VAL A 377 -26.02 -12.09 -0.84
C VAL A 377 -27.34 -11.33 -0.89
N GLU A 378 -28.17 -11.60 -1.89
CA GLU A 378 -29.40 -10.87 -2.19
C GLU A 378 -30.21 -10.49 -0.93
N GLY A 379 -30.15 -9.21 -0.53
CA GLY A 379 -31.10 -8.60 0.40
C GLY A 379 -30.62 -8.26 1.81
N GLU A 380 -29.39 -8.59 2.21
CA GLU A 380 -28.84 -8.23 3.53
C GLU A 380 -27.58 -7.35 3.38
N GLU A 381 -27.57 -6.18 4.03
CA GLU A 381 -26.34 -5.37 4.13
C GLU A 381 -25.33 -6.12 5.01
N ALA A 382 -24.11 -6.33 4.50
CA ALA A 382 -23.04 -6.95 5.28
C ALA A 382 -22.71 -6.07 6.50
N GLU A 383 -22.80 -6.62 7.71
CA GLU A 383 -22.37 -5.90 8.91
C GLU A 383 -20.84 -5.68 8.87
N PRO A 384 -20.35 -4.46 9.17
CA PRO A 384 -18.92 -4.19 9.19
C PRO A 384 -18.22 -5.05 10.25
N LYS A 385 -17.13 -5.72 9.87
CA LYS A 385 -16.27 -6.46 10.80
C LYS A 385 -15.16 -5.55 11.31
N TYR A 386 -15.14 -5.32 12.62
CA TYR A 386 -14.13 -4.49 13.28
C TYR A 386 -13.04 -5.33 13.96
N TRP A 387 -11.81 -4.82 13.89
CA TRP A 387 -10.70 -5.21 14.75
C TRP A 387 -10.08 -3.96 15.37
N PHE A 388 -9.27 -4.13 16.41
CA PHE A 388 -8.72 -3.03 17.19
C PHE A 388 -7.24 -3.24 17.43
N SER A 389 -6.49 -2.14 17.42
CA SER A 389 -5.14 -2.10 17.95
C SER A 389 -5.09 -1.27 19.22
N LEU A 390 -4.49 -1.83 20.27
CA LEU A 390 -4.24 -1.16 21.53
C LEU A 390 -2.75 -0.92 21.70
N TYR A 391 -2.37 0.29 22.08
CA TYR A 391 -0.99 0.69 22.35
C TYR A 391 -0.90 1.16 23.79
N MET A 392 -0.17 0.43 24.63
CA MET A 392 0.03 0.75 26.04
C MET A 392 1.50 1.05 26.33
N HIS A 393 1.76 1.58 27.53
CA HIS A 393 3.09 2.07 27.94
C HIS A 393 3.55 3.25 27.09
N LEU A 394 2.61 4.10 26.68
CA LEU A 394 2.92 5.35 26.01
C LEU A 394 3.39 6.39 27.05
N HIS A 395 4.39 7.19 26.68
CA HIS A 395 4.83 8.29 27.52
C HIS A 395 3.69 9.30 27.74
N LYS A 396 3.61 9.89 28.94
CA LYS A 396 2.64 10.95 29.23
C LYS A 396 2.98 12.21 28.44
N LEU A 397 2.04 12.70 27.63
CA LEU A 397 2.16 14.00 26.98
C LEU A 397 1.89 15.13 27.98
N ARG A 398 2.86 16.04 28.16
CA ARG A 398 2.85 17.11 29.18
C ARG A 398 2.75 18.50 28.56
N GLY A 399 3.66 18.85 27.66
CA GLY A 399 3.88 20.22 27.18
C GLY A 399 3.59 20.45 25.69
N ALA A 400 3.63 21.72 25.26
CA ALA A 400 3.35 22.15 23.89
C ALA A 400 4.17 21.39 22.84
N ASP A 401 5.48 21.23 23.11
CA ASP A 401 6.44 20.60 22.20
C ASP A 401 6.13 19.11 21.98
N GLU A 402 5.54 18.44 22.96
CA GLU A 402 5.13 17.03 22.82
C GLU A 402 3.78 16.92 22.11
N LEU A 403 2.79 17.73 22.54
CA LEU A 403 1.42 17.69 22.05
C LEU A 403 1.32 18.04 20.56
N THR A 404 2.11 19.01 20.09
CA THR A 404 2.10 19.44 18.69
C THR A 404 2.70 18.40 17.73
N THR A 405 3.47 17.43 18.25
CA THR A 405 4.06 16.36 17.42
C THR A 405 3.15 15.14 17.26
N VAL A 406 2.01 15.09 17.95
CA VAL A 406 1.05 13.97 17.90
C VAL A 406 -0.25 14.48 17.28
N PRO A 407 -0.52 14.22 15.98
CA PRO A 407 -1.55 14.93 15.23
C PRO A 407 -2.96 14.84 15.81
N TRP A 408 -3.37 13.67 16.32
CA TRP A 408 -4.71 13.48 16.90
C TRP A 408 -4.98 14.37 18.13
N VAL A 409 -3.93 14.80 18.84
CA VAL A 409 -4.06 15.67 20.02
C VAL A 409 -4.63 17.04 19.63
N ASN A 410 -4.25 17.57 18.46
CA ASN A 410 -4.80 18.84 17.96
C ASN A 410 -6.31 18.71 17.69
N THR A 411 -6.74 17.58 17.11
CA THR A 411 -8.16 17.28 16.89
C THR A 411 -8.91 17.15 18.22
N LEU A 412 -8.31 16.49 19.22
CA LEU A 412 -8.88 16.34 20.54
C LEU A 412 -9.07 17.69 21.25
N LEU A 413 -8.00 18.47 21.38
CA LEU A 413 -7.95 19.68 22.20
C LEU A 413 -8.53 20.92 21.49
N GLY A 414 -8.53 20.93 20.15
CA GLY A 414 -9.01 22.01 19.30
C GLY A 414 -7.90 22.99 18.90
N GLY A 415 -7.91 23.48 17.66
CA GLY A 415 -6.80 24.22 17.05
C GLY A 415 -6.40 25.58 17.68
N ASP A 416 -7.19 26.13 18.61
CA ASP A 416 -6.86 27.35 19.38
C ASP A 416 -6.27 27.03 20.77
N PHE A 417 -5.77 25.80 20.96
CA PHE A 417 -5.27 25.33 22.23
C PHE A 417 -3.92 25.97 22.59
N ASN A 418 -3.91 26.77 23.66
CA ASN A 418 -2.68 27.16 24.34
C ASN A 418 -2.32 26.05 25.34
N ALA A 419 -1.23 25.34 25.04
CA ALA A 419 -0.67 24.38 25.98
C ALA A 419 -0.40 25.07 27.33
N PRO A 420 -0.84 24.49 28.46
CA PRO A 420 -0.52 25.04 29.75
C PRO A 420 1.01 25.14 29.88
N THR A 421 1.50 26.26 30.40
CA THR A 421 2.89 26.33 30.80
C THR A 421 3.09 25.34 31.95
N THR A 422 4.32 24.82 32.14
CA THR A 422 4.64 23.90 33.24
C THR A 422 4.22 24.44 34.62
N ASP A 423 3.94 25.74 34.74
CA ASP A 423 3.53 26.45 35.94
C ASP A 423 2.00 26.52 36.16
N ASP A 424 1.17 26.38 35.11
CA ASP A 424 -0.31 26.53 35.20
C ASP A 424 -1.00 25.37 35.95
N TYR A 425 -0.31 24.24 36.00
CA TYR A 425 -0.61 23.09 36.85
C TYR A 425 0.73 22.76 37.51
N SER A 426 0.92 23.03 38.81
CA SER A 426 2.17 22.68 39.48
C SER A 426 2.36 21.15 39.46
N PHE A 427 2.96 20.65 38.39
CA PHE A 427 3.34 19.25 38.23
C PHE A 427 4.57 18.90 39.05
N ASP A 428 5.17 19.91 39.68
CA ASP A 428 6.22 19.77 40.67
C ASP A 428 5.77 20.39 41.99
N THR A 429 5.54 19.55 42.99
CA THR A 429 5.90 19.94 44.34
C THR A 429 6.68 18.79 44.94
N ASP A 430 7.96 19.05 45.15
CA ASP A 430 8.79 18.69 46.31
C ASP A 430 8.10 18.84 47.69
N ALA A 431 6.77 18.68 47.77
CA ALA A 431 5.95 18.70 48.97
C ALA A 431 5.27 17.33 49.15
N ASN A 432 6.09 16.28 49.27
CA ASN A 432 5.93 15.23 50.26
C ASN A 432 7.11 14.26 50.16
N ALA A 433 8.09 14.47 51.04
CA ALA A 433 8.93 13.40 51.53
C ALA A 433 8.01 12.30 52.13
N PHE A 434 7.58 11.36 51.28
CA PHE A 434 6.63 10.28 51.56
C PHE A 434 5.29 10.73 52.17
N PRO A 435 4.19 10.46 51.46
CA PRO A 435 3.70 9.09 51.54
C PRO A 435 3.45 8.49 50.15
N ARG A 436 4.07 7.33 49.91
CA ARG A 436 3.61 6.29 48.96
C ARG A 436 2.19 5.76 49.27
N GLU A 437 1.39 6.47 50.07
CA GLU A 437 0.03 6.08 50.40
C GLU A 437 -0.96 6.82 49.49
N LYS A 438 -1.44 6.06 48.50
CA LYS A 438 -2.84 6.07 48.06
C LYS A 438 -3.35 7.34 47.38
N ARG A 439 -3.00 7.48 46.11
CA ARG A 439 -4.03 7.61 45.07
C ARG A 439 -3.73 6.58 44.01
N ASN A 440 -4.18 5.34 44.24
CA ASN A 440 -4.38 4.46 43.10
C ASN A 440 -5.35 5.21 42.19
N PRO A 441 -5.00 5.48 40.92
CA PRO A 441 -5.93 6.11 40.01
C PRO A 441 -7.20 5.27 40.01
N ILE A 442 -8.32 5.91 40.36
CA ILE A 442 -9.63 5.31 40.10
C ILE A 442 -9.67 5.19 38.58
N VAL A 443 -9.76 3.96 38.07
CA VAL A 443 -9.99 3.75 36.65
C VAL A 443 -11.38 4.31 36.38
N ALA A 444 -11.43 5.43 35.65
CA ALA A 444 -12.68 6.02 35.27
C ALA A 444 -13.41 5.07 34.33
N ASP A 445 -14.71 4.91 34.53
CA ASP A 445 -15.57 4.08 33.69
C ASP A 445 -15.56 4.55 32.21
N GLY A 446 -15.20 5.80 31.94
CA GLY A 446 -15.05 6.37 30.60
C GLY A 446 -15.90 7.63 30.44
N ILE A 447 -15.33 8.69 29.88
CA ILE A 447 -16.05 9.96 29.71
C ILE A 447 -16.64 10.02 28.30
N SER A 448 -17.98 9.95 28.21
CA SER A 448 -18.73 10.09 26.95
C SER A 448 -18.36 11.39 26.20
N PRO A 449 -18.35 11.37 24.85
CA PRO A 449 -18.11 12.56 24.03
C PRO A 449 -19.01 13.75 24.38
N THR A 450 -20.25 13.49 24.82
CA THR A 450 -21.21 14.53 25.22
C THR A 450 -20.87 15.22 26.55
N LYS A 451 -20.19 14.51 27.45
CA LYS A 451 -19.68 15.05 28.74
C LYS A 451 -18.32 15.71 28.58
N PHE A 452 -17.60 15.42 27.49
CA PHE A 452 -16.33 16.04 27.10
C PHE A 452 -16.55 17.38 26.36
N ALA A 453 -17.23 18.33 27.02
CA ALA A 453 -17.51 19.65 26.44
C ALA A 453 -16.26 20.56 26.37
N LYS A 454 -16.25 21.50 25.42
CA LYS A 454 -15.11 22.39 25.05
C LYS A 454 -14.39 23.07 26.21
N GLU A 455 -15.08 23.41 27.30
CA GLU A 455 -14.53 24.19 28.41
C GLU A 455 -13.75 23.34 29.45
N THR A 456 -13.84 22.01 29.37
CA THR A 456 -13.32 21.08 30.41
C THR A 456 -12.36 20.02 29.88
N LYS A 457 -11.89 20.11 28.63
CA LYS A 457 -11.11 19.04 27.96
C LYS A 457 -9.76 18.71 28.62
N LEU A 458 -9.10 19.71 29.19
CA LEU A 458 -7.73 19.56 29.71
C LEU A 458 -7.65 18.75 30.98
N LYS A 459 -8.61 18.96 31.88
CA LYS A 459 -8.56 18.35 33.21
C LYS A 459 -8.64 16.81 33.12
N PRO A 460 -9.64 16.19 32.44
CA PRO A 460 -9.68 14.75 32.28
C PRO A 460 -8.47 14.19 31.52
N PHE A 461 -7.97 14.93 30.52
CA PHE A 461 -6.81 14.53 29.72
C PHE A 461 -5.54 14.45 30.56
N TYR A 462 -5.31 15.37 31.49
CA TYR A 462 -4.11 15.36 32.34
C TYR A 462 -4.27 14.57 33.65
N ASP A 463 -5.51 14.39 34.13
CA ASP A 463 -5.84 13.58 35.30
C ASP A 463 -5.70 12.07 35.03
N GLY A 464 -5.68 11.69 33.76
CA GLY A 464 -5.57 10.29 33.35
C GLY A 464 -6.90 9.56 33.33
N ASP A 465 -8.00 10.27 33.10
CA ASP A 465 -9.29 9.65 32.80
C ASP A 465 -9.26 8.94 31.44
N ILE A 466 -10.11 7.93 31.26
CA ILE A 466 -10.35 7.34 29.95
C ILE A 466 -11.31 8.24 29.18
N ILE A 467 -10.87 8.77 28.05
CA ILE A 467 -11.67 9.68 27.21
C ILE A 467 -12.11 8.92 25.96
N LEU A 468 -13.42 8.91 25.72
CA LEU A 468 -14.05 8.29 24.55
C LEU A 468 -14.15 9.29 23.41
N VAL A 469 -13.68 8.92 22.22
CA VAL A 469 -13.54 9.81 21.07
C VAL A 469 -13.84 9.09 19.75
N GLU A 470 -13.87 9.84 18.64
CA GLU A 470 -13.98 9.32 17.27
C GLU A 470 -13.07 10.18 16.39
N ILE A 471 -11.75 9.93 16.44
CA ILE A 471 -10.74 10.71 15.70
C ILE A 471 -10.15 9.85 14.59
N PRO A 472 -10.33 10.21 13.31
CA PRO A 472 -9.70 9.48 12.19
C PRO A 472 -8.17 9.51 12.32
N VAL A 473 -7.53 8.40 11.95
CA VAL A 473 -6.07 8.25 11.96
C VAL A 473 -5.62 7.48 10.70
N ALA A 474 -4.59 7.97 10.03
CA ALA A 474 -4.01 7.32 8.85
C ALA A 474 -3.07 6.16 9.23
N SER A 475 -2.80 5.26 8.29
CA SER A 475 -1.76 4.23 8.49
C SER A 475 -0.39 4.91 8.63
N GLY A 476 0.41 4.51 9.63
CA GLY A 476 1.72 5.10 9.87
C GLY A 476 1.68 6.50 10.49
N GLU A 477 0.52 7.02 10.88
CA GLU A 477 0.42 8.29 11.60
C GLU A 477 0.96 8.13 13.04
N LYS A 478 1.74 9.11 13.52
CA LYS A 478 2.29 9.09 14.88
C LYS A 478 1.16 9.25 15.91
N ILE A 479 1.00 8.27 16.79
CA ILE A 479 -0.03 8.26 17.83
C ILE A 479 0.51 8.51 19.24
N GLY A 480 1.83 8.49 19.40
CA GLY A 480 2.48 8.74 20.68
C GLY A 480 3.98 8.52 20.60
N VAL A 481 4.59 8.34 21.76
CA VAL A 481 5.99 7.90 21.90
C VAL A 481 6.06 6.83 22.99
N SER A 482 7.04 5.93 22.88
CA SER A 482 7.27 4.87 23.86
C SER A 482 7.60 5.44 25.24
N GLY A 483 7.08 4.79 26.27
CA GLY A 483 7.41 5.01 27.66
C GLY A 483 8.21 3.84 28.21
N VAL A 484 7.94 3.49 29.46
CA VAL A 484 8.59 2.37 30.15
C VAL A 484 7.58 1.46 30.83
N PHE A 485 7.97 0.20 31.04
CA PHE A 485 7.22 -0.76 31.86
C PHE A 485 8.17 -1.74 32.58
N GLY A 486 7.72 -2.36 33.66
CA GLY A 486 8.50 -3.33 34.41
C GLY A 486 7.67 -4.12 35.43
N GLN A 487 8.25 -5.18 35.98
CA GLN A 487 7.62 -5.98 37.05
C GLN A 487 7.63 -5.28 38.43
N SER A 488 8.40 -4.22 38.57
CA SER A 488 8.53 -3.40 39.78
C SER A 488 9.05 -2.00 39.44
N GLU A 489 9.03 -1.10 40.43
CA GLU A 489 9.58 0.26 40.31
C GLU A 489 11.08 0.31 39.99
N TRP A 490 11.81 -0.78 40.22
CA TRP A 490 13.26 -0.88 40.03
C TRP A 490 13.67 -1.62 38.75
N SER A 491 12.68 -2.12 37.99
CA SER A 491 12.90 -2.96 36.81
C SER A 491 12.16 -2.40 35.59
N GLN A 492 11.93 -1.08 35.56
CA GLN A 492 11.28 -0.41 34.45
C GLN A 492 12.28 -0.27 33.31
N GLU A 493 11.94 -0.83 32.16
CA GLU A 493 12.71 -0.76 30.93
C GLU A 493 11.88 -0.08 29.83
N PRO A 494 12.53 0.64 28.90
CA PRO A 494 11.88 1.23 27.74
C PRO A 494 11.19 0.21 26.84
N GLN A 495 9.89 0.40 26.60
CA GLN A 495 9.08 -0.50 25.77
C GLN A 495 7.70 0.07 25.43
N VAL A 496 7.05 -0.54 24.45
CA VAL A 496 5.62 -0.34 24.15
C VAL A 496 4.92 -1.69 24.11
N HIS A 497 3.72 -1.78 24.69
CA HIS A 497 2.90 -2.99 24.58
C HIS A 497 1.83 -2.79 23.51
N VAL A 498 1.70 -3.76 22.61
CA VAL A 498 0.78 -3.71 21.48
C VAL A 498 -0.14 -4.93 21.53
N GLU A 499 -1.45 -4.71 21.45
CA GLU A 499 -2.44 -5.79 21.33
C GLU A 499 -3.24 -5.64 20.03
N VAL A 500 -3.64 -6.77 19.46
CA VAL A 500 -4.63 -6.83 18.38
C VAL A 500 -5.80 -7.69 18.84
N ILE A 501 -6.99 -7.09 18.84
CA ILE A 501 -8.21 -7.72 19.36
C ILE A 501 -9.41 -7.53 18.43
N SER A 502 -10.42 -8.38 18.53
CA SER A 502 -11.70 -8.20 17.84
C SER A 502 -12.87 -8.82 18.61
N GLY A 503 -14.08 -8.32 18.38
CA GLY A 503 -15.30 -8.88 18.99
C GLY A 503 -15.83 -10.13 18.28
N LYS A 504 -15.42 -10.36 17.02
CA LYS A 504 -15.74 -11.53 16.20
C LYS A 504 -14.45 -12.06 15.58
N ASN A 505 -14.36 -13.35 15.28
CA ASN A 505 -13.20 -13.90 14.59
C ASN A 505 -13.08 -13.33 13.17
N VAL A 506 -12.10 -12.45 12.93
CA VAL A 506 -11.94 -11.80 11.62
C VAL A 506 -11.39 -12.71 10.53
N PHE A 507 -10.84 -13.89 10.88
CA PHE A 507 -10.35 -14.89 9.91
C PHE A 507 -11.25 -16.15 9.83
N GLY A 508 -12.40 -16.15 10.49
CA GLY A 508 -13.26 -17.33 10.69
C GLY A 508 -13.96 -17.89 9.45
N ASP A 509 -14.04 -17.13 8.35
CA ASP A 509 -14.77 -17.51 7.13
C ASP A 509 -13.85 -18.04 6.00
N LEU A 510 -12.53 -18.09 6.22
CA LEU A 510 -11.58 -18.55 5.20
C LEU A 510 -11.73 -20.07 5.02
N ARG A 511 -12.30 -20.49 3.88
CA ARG A 511 -12.39 -21.90 3.46
C ARG A 511 -11.03 -22.61 3.63
N PRO A 512 -10.99 -23.92 3.95
CA PRO A 512 -9.75 -24.70 4.00
C PRO A 512 -8.96 -24.64 2.68
N GLY A 513 -8.09 -23.64 2.52
CA GLY A 513 -7.49 -23.31 1.22
C GLY A 513 -7.04 -21.86 1.07
N ALA A 514 -7.76 -20.90 1.67
CA ALA A 514 -7.50 -19.46 1.51
C ALA A 514 -6.98 -18.75 2.80
N GLY A 515 -6.45 -19.53 3.76
CA GLY A 515 -6.05 -19.03 5.09
C GLY A 515 -5.61 -20.15 6.02
N ARG A 516 -4.80 -21.09 5.52
CA ARG A 516 -4.55 -22.41 6.12
C ARG A 516 -3.72 -22.44 7.43
N GLU A 517 -3.57 -21.35 8.18
CA GLU A 517 -2.53 -21.29 9.22
C GLU A 517 -2.95 -20.88 10.64
N TRP A 518 -4.12 -20.27 10.84
CA TRP A 518 -4.53 -19.84 12.20
C TRP A 518 -5.14 -20.98 13.03
N ILE A 519 -4.76 -21.05 14.31
CA ILE A 519 -5.18 -22.08 15.26
C ILE A 519 -6.12 -21.43 16.28
N LEU A 520 -7.41 -21.75 16.21
CA LEU A 520 -8.37 -21.27 17.21
C LEU A 520 -8.15 -22.01 18.53
N VAL A 521 -7.90 -21.25 19.59
CA VAL A 521 -7.80 -21.72 20.98
C VAL A 521 -8.88 -21.02 21.78
N GLU A 522 -9.97 -21.74 22.06
CA GLU A 522 -11.01 -21.27 22.96
C GLU A 522 -10.49 -21.34 24.40
N GLY A 523 -10.12 -20.20 24.98
CA GLY A 523 -9.73 -20.11 26.39
C GLY A 523 -10.87 -20.50 27.33
N ASP A 524 -10.61 -20.45 28.63
CA ASP A 524 -11.70 -20.57 29.60
C ASP A 524 -12.58 -19.32 29.47
N LEU A 525 -13.84 -19.49 29.03
CA LEU A 525 -14.82 -18.41 28.89
C LEU A 525 -15.29 -17.86 30.25
N ASP A 526 -14.80 -18.48 31.32
CA ASP A 526 -14.89 -18.01 32.68
C ASP A 526 -14.20 -16.64 32.90
N ASN A 527 -14.41 -16.06 34.07
CA ASN A 527 -13.92 -14.71 34.40
C ASN A 527 -12.61 -14.71 35.20
N ASN A 528 -11.74 -15.70 35.01
CA ASN A 528 -10.41 -15.74 35.64
C ASN A 528 -9.30 -15.49 34.61
N SER A 529 -8.15 -14.97 35.06
CA SER A 529 -7.07 -14.54 34.15
C SER A 529 -6.11 -15.66 33.73
N LEU A 530 -6.31 -16.90 34.17
CA LEU A 530 -5.36 -18.00 33.96
C LEU A 530 -5.56 -18.67 32.61
N VAL A 531 -4.46 -19.13 32.02
CA VAL A 531 -4.46 -19.88 30.76
C VAL A 531 -4.78 -21.35 31.01
N ASP A 532 -5.65 -21.92 30.18
CA ASP A 532 -5.83 -23.36 30.05
C ASP A 532 -4.65 -23.97 29.28
N ILE A 533 -3.68 -24.50 30.04
CA ILE A 533 -2.43 -25.04 29.50
C ILE A 533 -2.64 -26.27 28.63
N GLU A 534 -3.65 -27.11 28.91
CA GLU A 534 -3.93 -28.26 28.06
C GLU A 534 -4.35 -27.79 26.66
N LYS A 535 -5.23 -26.79 26.59
CA LYS A 535 -5.67 -26.23 25.32
C LYS A 535 -4.58 -25.52 24.55
N VAL A 536 -3.71 -24.74 25.20
CA VAL A 536 -2.61 -24.04 24.50
C VAL A 536 -1.49 -25.00 24.08
N LEU A 537 -1.17 -26.03 24.87
CA LEU A 537 -0.11 -26.98 24.51
C LEU A 537 -0.57 -28.08 23.55
N SER A 538 -1.86 -28.42 23.51
CA SER A 538 -2.36 -29.51 22.66
C SER A 538 -2.05 -29.37 21.15
N PRO A 539 -2.10 -28.18 20.52
CA PRO A 539 -1.84 -28.02 19.09
C PRO A 539 -0.34 -28.18 18.76
N ILE A 540 0.55 -27.88 19.72
CA ILE A 540 2.01 -27.92 19.55
C ILE A 540 2.68 -29.16 20.16
N ALA A 541 1.95 -30.00 20.90
CA ALA A 541 2.49 -31.18 21.56
C ALA A 541 3.14 -32.23 20.63
N LYS A 542 2.96 -32.12 19.30
CA LYS A 542 3.62 -32.95 18.29
C LYS A 542 4.98 -32.40 17.83
N SER A 543 5.32 -31.13 18.12
CA SER A 543 6.51 -30.43 17.60
C SER A 543 7.74 -30.47 18.54
N ALA A 544 8.01 -31.63 19.15
CA ALA A 544 9.25 -31.93 19.89
C ALA A 544 9.52 -31.22 21.24
N VAL A 545 8.62 -30.38 21.77
CA VAL A 545 8.81 -29.77 23.10
C VAL A 545 8.33 -30.72 24.21
N SER A 546 9.26 -31.29 24.98
CA SER A 546 8.95 -32.06 26.18
C SER A 546 8.98 -31.16 27.42
N PHE A 547 7.81 -30.83 27.94
CA PHE A 547 7.70 -30.37 29.31
C PHE A 547 7.70 -31.63 30.21
N ASP A 548 8.68 -31.78 31.13
CA ASP A 548 8.82 -32.97 32.00
C ASP A 548 7.59 -33.22 32.93
N GLY A 549 6.73 -34.22 32.66
CA GLY A 549 5.64 -34.62 33.57
C GLY A 549 4.29 -34.95 32.90
N GLU A 550 3.35 -35.56 33.65
CA GLU A 550 2.00 -35.86 33.17
C GLU A 550 1.16 -34.58 32.94
N LYS A 551 0.51 -34.50 31.77
CA LYS A 551 -0.02 -33.25 31.18
C LYS A 551 -1.29 -32.66 31.82
N LYS A 552 -2.04 -33.42 32.64
CA LYS A 552 -3.43 -33.07 32.95
C LYS A 552 -3.65 -32.12 34.14
N GLU A 553 -2.65 -31.90 34.98
CA GLU A 553 -2.78 -31.07 36.20
C GLU A 553 -1.53 -30.20 36.47
N ARG A 554 -0.71 -29.98 35.44
CA ARG A 554 0.58 -29.31 35.61
C ARG A 554 0.45 -27.79 35.53
N VAL A 555 1.01 -27.13 36.53
CA VAL A 555 1.36 -25.72 36.54
C VAL A 555 2.70 -25.50 35.82
N LEU A 556 2.77 -24.53 34.91
CA LEU A 556 4.04 -24.12 34.28
C LEU A 556 4.75 -23.11 35.18
N LYS A 557 6.04 -23.35 35.44
CA LYS A 557 6.87 -22.39 36.17
C LYS A 557 7.25 -21.24 35.23
N THR A 558 7.42 -20.05 35.78
CA THR A 558 7.93 -18.88 35.05
C THR A 558 9.21 -19.17 34.27
N SER A 559 10.15 -19.89 34.88
CA SER A 559 11.41 -20.30 34.22
C SER A 559 11.20 -21.21 33.01
N GLU A 560 10.15 -22.03 33.01
CA GLU A 560 9.85 -22.94 31.89
C GLU A 560 9.27 -22.15 30.70
N ILE A 561 8.43 -21.16 30.98
CA ILE A 561 7.88 -20.24 29.97
C ILE A 561 9.01 -19.37 29.39
N GLN A 562 9.84 -18.77 30.24
CA GLN A 562 11.03 -18.01 29.83
C GLN A 562 11.93 -18.83 28.91
N THR A 563 12.31 -20.04 29.36
CA THR A 563 13.19 -20.93 28.60
C THR A 563 12.60 -21.26 27.23
N PHE A 564 11.28 -21.47 27.14
CA PHE A 564 10.61 -21.77 25.87
C PHE A 564 10.77 -20.65 24.84
N PHE A 565 10.64 -19.38 25.24
CA PHE A 565 10.72 -18.25 24.33
C PHE A 565 12.15 -17.84 23.96
N VAL A 566 13.16 -18.20 24.75
CA VAL A 566 14.57 -17.90 24.42
C VAL A 566 15.33 -19.05 23.76
N ASP A 567 14.84 -20.29 23.86
CA ASP A 567 15.49 -21.46 23.27
C ASP A 567 15.22 -21.58 21.76
N GLY A 568 16.23 -21.37 20.92
CA GLY A 568 16.11 -21.51 19.47
C GLY A 568 15.66 -22.90 18.97
N SER A 569 15.72 -23.95 19.81
CA SER A 569 15.19 -25.27 19.46
C SER A 569 13.65 -25.32 19.37
N THR A 570 12.95 -24.30 19.90
CA THR A 570 11.49 -24.23 19.96
C THR A 570 10.84 -23.49 18.80
N GLU A 571 11.60 -23.04 17.78
CA GLU A 571 11.10 -22.13 16.73
C GLU A 571 9.81 -22.62 16.03
N THR A 572 9.71 -23.92 15.77
CA THR A 572 8.49 -24.50 15.17
C THR A 572 7.26 -24.30 16.06
N ALA A 573 7.44 -24.44 17.39
CA ALA A 573 6.38 -24.25 18.36
C ALA A 573 6.05 -22.76 18.57
N ARG A 574 7.06 -21.87 18.60
CA ARG A 574 6.86 -20.41 18.66
C ARG A 574 6.09 -19.91 17.45
N THR A 575 6.43 -20.37 16.26
CA THR A 575 5.67 -20.08 15.02
C THR A 575 4.20 -20.49 15.14
N ALA A 576 3.90 -21.63 15.77
CA ALA A 576 2.53 -22.05 16.00
C ALA A 576 1.80 -21.16 17.02
N PHE A 577 2.48 -20.69 18.07
CA PHE A 577 1.93 -19.74 19.06
C PHE A 577 1.57 -18.39 18.43
N ARG A 578 2.47 -17.85 17.59
CA ARG A 578 2.23 -16.63 16.80
C ARG A 578 0.97 -16.71 15.93
N LYS A 579 0.59 -17.92 15.52
CA LYS A 579 -0.59 -18.23 14.70
C LYS A 579 -1.83 -18.62 15.51
N MET A 580 -1.83 -18.49 16.84
CA MET A 580 -3.02 -18.78 17.64
C MET A 580 -3.99 -17.60 17.65
N ILE A 581 -5.27 -17.90 17.48
CA ILE A 581 -6.37 -16.99 17.79
C ILE A 581 -6.90 -17.43 19.15
N CYS A 582 -6.69 -16.63 20.19
CA CYS A 582 -7.14 -16.96 21.52
C CYS A 582 -8.45 -16.25 21.83
N VAL A 583 -9.44 -16.97 22.38
CA VAL A 583 -10.71 -16.38 22.81
C VAL A 583 -10.79 -16.42 24.32
N HIS A 584 -10.81 -15.26 24.95
CA HIS A 584 -10.90 -15.16 26.41
C HIS A 584 -11.44 -13.79 26.82
N ARG A 585 -11.78 -13.65 28.10
CA ARG A 585 -12.06 -12.33 28.69
C ARG A 585 -10.76 -11.52 28.73
N SER A 586 -10.77 -10.28 28.25
CA SER A 586 -9.57 -9.41 28.29
C SER A 586 -9.00 -9.32 29.70
N GLU A 587 -7.68 -9.48 29.86
CA GLU A 587 -6.97 -9.34 31.14
C GLU A 587 -7.13 -7.92 31.75
N TRP A 588 -7.42 -6.94 30.91
CA TRP A 588 -7.64 -5.54 31.27
C TRP A 588 -9.10 -5.19 31.54
N SER A 589 -9.98 -6.19 31.56
CA SER A 589 -11.40 -6.05 31.84
C SER A 589 -11.67 -5.58 33.27
N SER A 590 -12.58 -4.62 33.41
CA SER A 590 -13.08 -4.19 34.71
C SER A 590 -13.87 -5.29 35.46
N THR A 591 -14.33 -6.32 34.76
CA THR A 591 -15.18 -7.40 35.28
C THR A 591 -14.41 -8.71 35.57
N MET A 592 -13.08 -8.69 35.48
CA MET A 592 -12.23 -9.84 35.80
C MET A 592 -12.32 -10.23 37.29
N ASP A 593 -12.54 -11.52 37.57
CA ASP A 593 -12.61 -12.08 38.93
C ASP A 593 -11.22 -12.47 39.43
N TRP A 594 -10.57 -11.47 40.02
CA TRP A 594 -9.28 -11.63 40.65
C TRP A 594 -9.34 -12.48 41.93
N SER A 595 -10.50 -12.64 42.57
CA SER A 595 -10.63 -13.52 43.73
C SER A 595 -10.58 -14.99 43.31
N LYS A 596 -11.25 -15.32 42.20
CA LYS A 596 -11.16 -16.63 41.57
C LYS A 596 -9.76 -16.92 41.06
N THR A 597 -9.14 -15.94 40.39
CA THR A 597 -7.73 -16.03 39.95
C THR A 597 -6.80 -16.32 41.13
N ALA A 598 -6.94 -15.57 42.23
CA ALA A 598 -6.16 -15.79 43.46
C ALA A 598 -6.35 -17.19 44.03
N THR A 599 -7.60 -17.66 44.13
CA THR A 599 -7.92 -18.97 44.72
C THR A 599 -7.27 -20.11 43.95
N SER A 600 -7.19 -19.98 42.62
CA SER A 600 -6.56 -20.99 41.75
C SER A 600 -5.04 -20.91 41.73
N ALA A 601 -4.43 -19.75 42.02
CA ALA A 601 -3.00 -19.50 41.83
C ALA A 601 -2.17 -19.29 43.11
N VAL A 602 -2.80 -18.87 44.22
CA VAL A 602 -2.15 -18.72 45.53
C VAL A 602 -1.74 -20.09 46.07
N GLY A 603 -0.49 -20.20 46.53
CA GLY A 603 0.14 -21.43 47.00
C GLY A 603 1.19 -22.01 46.05
N TRP A 604 1.14 -21.65 44.76
CA TRP A 604 2.18 -22.05 43.80
C TRP A 604 2.76 -20.86 43.01
N GLN A 605 2.00 -19.80 42.78
CA GLN A 605 2.48 -18.57 42.15
C GLN A 605 2.71 -17.43 43.15
N TRP A 606 1.81 -17.30 44.12
CA TRP A 606 1.91 -16.32 45.20
C TRP A 606 1.85 -17.03 46.55
N GLU A 607 2.77 -16.69 47.45
CA GLU A 607 2.84 -17.35 48.77
C GLU A 607 1.61 -17.04 49.65
N THR A 608 0.97 -15.88 49.47
CA THR A 608 -0.14 -15.41 50.32
C THR A 608 -1.17 -14.60 49.53
N GLN A 609 -2.40 -14.55 50.04
CA GLN A 609 -3.48 -13.71 49.50
C GLN A 609 -3.12 -12.21 49.58
N GLU A 610 -2.36 -11.82 50.61
CA GLU A 610 -1.86 -10.46 50.79
C GLU A 610 -0.82 -10.10 49.72
N ALA A 611 0.06 -11.05 49.34
CA ALA A 611 1.01 -10.85 48.25
C ALA A 611 0.27 -10.68 46.91
N PHE A 612 -0.73 -11.52 46.62
CA PHE A 612 -1.58 -11.37 45.45
C PHE A 612 -2.32 -10.03 45.45
N SER A 613 -2.88 -9.61 46.58
CA SER A 613 -3.61 -8.34 46.67
C SER A 613 -2.70 -7.14 46.43
N ARG A 614 -1.48 -7.14 47.00
CA ARG A 614 -0.48 -6.09 46.72
C ARG A 614 -0.09 -6.05 45.26
N TRP A 615 0.14 -7.22 44.65
CA TRP A 615 0.39 -7.34 43.23
C TRP A 615 -0.79 -6.75 42.44
N LEU A 616 -2.02 -7.19 42.68
CA LEU A 616 -3.20 -6.68 41.95
C LEU A 616 -3.31 -5.14 41.96
N MET A 617 -3.01 -4.50 43.11
CA MET A 617 -3.08 -3.04 43.21
C MET A 617 -2.10 -2.31 42.29
N THR A 618 -0.95 -2.91 41.94
CA THR A 618 0.01 -2.30 41.02
C THR A 618 -0.44 -2.40 39.55
N TRP A 619 -1.36 -3.32 39.23
CA TRP A 619 -1.85 -3.56 37.86
C TRP A 619 -3.18 -2.85 37.55
N ILE A 620 -3.99 -2.53 38.55
CA ILE A 620 -5.25 -1.76 38.38
C ILE A 620 -5.09 -0.52 37.50
N PRO A 621 -4.00 0.28 37.60
CA PRO A 621 -3.82 1.45 36.75
C PRO A 621 -3.81 1.16 35.24
N PHE A 622 -3.57 -0.06 34.79
CA PHE A 622 -3.48 -0.40 33.36
C PHE A 622 -4.82 -0.87 32.76
N ARG A 623 -5.85 -1.07 33.59
CA ARG A 623 -7.18 -1.45 33.07
C ARG A 623 -7.75 -0.37 32.17
N TRP A 624 -8.37 -0.81 31.09
CA TRP A 624 -8.98 0.07 30.10
C TRP A 624 -10.37 -0.41 29.63
N MET A 625 -10.63 -1.72 29.64
CA MET A 625 -11.88 -2.27 29.10
C MET A 625 -13.00 -2.23 30.15
N THR A 626 -13.60 -1.05 30.29
CA THR A 626 -14.80 -0.79 31.07
C THR A 626 -16.05 -1.03 30.22
N ALA A 627 -17.23 -1.02 30.85
CA ALA A 627 -18.50 -1.23 30.14
C ALA A 627 -18.76 -0.10 29.12
N GLU A 628 -18.41 1.14 29.45
CA GLU A 628 -18.60 2.30 28.60
C GLU A 628 -17.61 2.32 27.45
N VAL A 629 -16.36 1.89 27.67
CA VAL A 629 -15.39 1.71 26.58
C VAL A 629 -15.86 0.60 25.63
N ALA A 630 -16.29 -0.54 26.17
CA ALA A 630 -16.79 -1.64 25.35
C ALA A 630 -18.00 -1.21 24.51
N ALA A 631 -18.98 -0.53 25.13
CA ALA A 631 -20.16 -0.02 24.44
C ALA A 631 -19.82 1.03 23.37
N HIS A 632 -18.92 1.98 23.66
CA HIS A 632 -18.51 3.03 22.71
C HIS A 632 -17.71 2.47 21.53
N ALA A 633 -16.79 1.53 21.81
CA ALA A 633 -15.95 0.91 20.80
C ALA A 633 -16.70 -0.15 19.96
N ALA A 634 -17.91 -0.55 20.35
CA ALA A 634 -18.63 -1.70 19.80
C ALA A 634 -17.92 -3.05 20.03
N LEU A 635 -17.28 -3.19 21.20
CA LEU A 635 -16.76 -4.47 21.70
C LEU A 635 -17.83 -5.22 22.50
N PRO A 636 -17.71 -6.55 22.68
CA PRO A 636 -18.70 -7.35 23.40
C PRO A 636 -18.92 -6.90 24.86
N GLU A 637 -20.17 -6.85 25.31
CA GLU A 637 -20.56 -6.43 26.67
C GLU A 637 -20.01 -7.37 27.76
N ASP A 638 -19.79 -8.63 27.43
CA ASP A 638 -19.18 -9.61 28.33
C ASP A 638 -17.65 -9.51 28.37
N HIS A 639 -17.05 -8.59 27.60
CA HIS A 639 -15.61 -8.36 27.47
C HIS A 639 -14.81 -9.58 27.00
N GLN A 640 -15.47 -10.56 26.37
CA GLN A 640 -14.78 -11.63 25.66
C GLN A 640 -14.32 -11.12 24.29
N VAL A 641 -13.06 -11.38 23.97
CA VAL A 641 -12.44 -10.92 22.72
C VAL A 641 -11.64 -12.04 22.10
N PHE A 642 -11.48 -11.96 20.77
CA PHE A 642 -10.48 -12.70 20.03
C PHE A 642 -9.19 -11.89 20.07
N THR A 643 -8.08 -12.50 20.46
CA THR A 643 -6.75 -11.88 20.47
C THR A 643 -5.87 -12.54 19.42
N TYR A 644 -4.88 -11.80 18.94
CA TYR A 644 -3.97 -12.21 17.88
C TYR A 644 -2.56 -11.72 18.18
N HIS A 645 -1.54 -12.47 17.76
CA HIS A 645 -0.18 -11.94 17.76
C HIS A 645 -0.10 -10.73 16.80
N PRO A 646 0.23 -9.52 17.26
CA PRO A 646 0.08 -8.30 16.45
C PRO A 646 0.83 -8.32 15.13
N LEU A 647 2.09 -8.77 15.13
CA LEU A 647 2.91 -8.79 13.92
C LEU A 647 2.51 -9.87 12.93
N THR A 648 2.11 -11.05 13.39
CA THR A 648 1.62 -12.13 12.52
C THR A 648 0.25 -11.77 11.94
N PHE A 649 -0.60 -11.09 12.72
CA PHE A 649 -1.84 -10.51 12.23
C PHE A 649 -1.57 -9.48 11.13
N LEU A 650 -0.63 -8.56 11.37
CA LEU A 650 -0.24 -7.51 10.42
C LEU A 650 0.35 -8.09 9.12
N ASP A 651 1.25 -9.08 9.24
CA ASP A 651 1.80 -9.83 8.11
C ASP A 651 0.69 -10.57 7.33
N THR A 652 -0.26 -11.20 8.03
CA THR A 652 -1.43 -11.82 7.39
C THR A 652 -2.29 -10.81 6.65
N LEU A 653 -2.57 -9.65 7.26
CA LEU A 653 -3.32 -8.58 6.61
C LEU A 653 -2.58 -8.07 5.38
N ASN A 654 -1.28 -7.79 5.49
CA ASN A 654 -0.46 -7.37 4.36
C ASN A 654 -0.52 -8.38 3.22
N LYS A 655 -0.33 -9.66 3.54
CA LYS A 655 -0.45 -10.75 2.56
C LYS A 655 -1.85 -10.76 1.93
N SER A 656 -2.92 -10.59 2.71
CA SER A 656 -4.28 -10.54 2.15
C SER A 656 -4.53 -9.35 1.21
N TYR A 657 -3.94 -8.18 1.49
CA TYR A 657 -3.99 -7.02 0.59
C TYR A 657 -3.09 -7.17 -0.64
N THR A 658 -2.03 -7.98 -0.56
CA THR A 658 -1.15 -8.28 -1.70
C THR A 658 -1.60 -9.51 -2.50
N GLY A 659 -2.83 -10.01 -2.31
CA GLY A 659 -3.38 -11.16 -3.05
C GLY A 659 -2.96 -12.55 -2.50
N GLY A 660 -2.41 -12.57 -1.29
CA GLY A 660 -1.56 -13.64 -0.78
C GLY A 660 -0.27 -13.71 -1.61
N GLY A 661 0.88 -13.97 -1.00
CA GLY A 661 2.07 -14.38 -1.76
C GLY A 661 1.89 -15.75 -2.46
N GLN A 662 0.72 -16.03 -3.01
CA GLN A 662 0.45 -17.18 -3.86
C GLN A 662 0.79 -16.76 -5.28
N ALA A 663 1.68 -17.52 -5.93
CA ALA A 663 1.96 -17.37 -7.35
C ALA A 663 0.64 -17.19 -8.11
N ASN A 664 0.53 -16.08 -8.85
CA ASN A 664 -0.64 -15.79 -9.68
C ASN A 664 -0.30 -15.88 -11.18
N ALA A 665 0.96 -16.18 -11.50
CA ALA A 665 1.44 -16.37 -12.85
C ALA A 665 2.63 -17.33 -12.87
N GLU A 666 2.86 -17.93 -14.03
CA GLU A 666 4.04 -18.74 -14.31
C GLU A 666 4.94 -17.99 -15.28
N GLU A 667 6.23 -17.93 -14.95
CA GLU A 667 7.23 -17.47 -15.89
C GLU A 667 7.39 -18.48 -17.05
N ALA A 668 7.70 -17.98 -18.24
CA ALA A 668 8.01 -18.85 -19.37
C ALA A 668 9.17 -19.81 -19.02
N SER A 669 9.30 -20.97 -19.65
CA SER A 669 10.51 -21.79 -19.54
C SER A 669 11.67 -21.17 -20.30
N ASP A 670 12.87 -21.72 -20.14
CA ASP A 670 14.01 -21.23 -20.90
C ASP A 670 13.89 -21.49 -22.40
N GLU A 671 13.32 -22.65 -22.75
CA GLU A 671 12.99 -23.03 -24.11
C GLU A 671 11.89 -22.14 -24.68
N GLN A 672 10.81 -21.88 -23.93
CA GLN A 672 9.71 -21.02 -24.39
C GLN A 672 10.18 -19.60 -24.68
N LEU A 673 11.06 -19.04 -23.83
CA LEU A 673 11.62 -17.71 -24.06
C LEU A 673 12.45 -17.68 -25.36
N SER A 674 13.32 -18.67 -25.58
CA SER A 674 14.17 -18.70 -26.78
C SER A 674 13.42 -19.08 -28.05
N GLU A 675 12.33 -19.84 -27.97
CA GLU A 675 11.40 -20.05 -29.09
C GLU A 675 10.67 -18.76 -29.46
N ALA A 676 10.22 -17.98 -28.46
CA ALA A 676 9.58 -16.69 -28.69
C ALA A 676 10.57 -15.67 -29.30
N GLU A 677 11.81 -15.59 -28.78
CA GLU A 677 12.87 -14.74 -29.34
C GLU A 677 13.13 -15.05 -30.82
N ALA A 678 13.22 -16.35 -31.16
CA ALA A 678 13.46 -16.79 -32.54
C ALA A 678 12.28 -16.49 -33.47
N ALA A 679 11.04 -16.71 -33.00
CA ALA A 679 9.84 -16.41 -33.76
C ALA A 679 9.70 -14.90 -34.05
N GLU A 680 9.98 -14.07 -33.05
CA GLU A 680 9.99 -12.61 -33.20
C GLU A 680 11.08 -12.14 -34.19
N GLU A 681 12.28 -12.72 -34.14
CA GLU A 681 13.36 -12.42 -35.09
C GLU A 681 13.00 -12.79 -36.54
N GLU A 682 12.41 -13.98 -36.75
CA GLU A 682 11.94 -14.43 -38.06
C GLU A 682 10.88 -13.47 -38.62
N ALA A 683 9.92 -13.09 -37.78
CA ALA A 683 8.88 -12.16 -38.14
C ALA A 683 9.49 -10.78 -38.52
N MET A 684 10.43 -10.24 -37.72
CA MET A 684 11.18 -8.99 -38.00
C MET A 684 11.85 -9.00 -39.37
N ASN A 685 12.55 -10.08 -39.70
CA ASN A 685 13.19 -10.23 -41.00
C ASN A 685 12.17 -10.21 -42.14
N ARG A 686 11.00 -10.82 -41.94
CA ARG A 686 9.93 -10.85 -42.96
C ARG A 686 9.29 -9.48 -43.19
N VAL A 687 9.01 -8.71 -42.14
CA VAL A 687 8.49 -7.33 -42.29
C VAL A 687 9.52 -6.41 -42.95
N ALA A 688 10.81 -6.55 -42.62
CA ALA A 688 11.87 -5.78 -43.27
C ALA A 688 11.94 -6.09 -44.78
N GLU A 689 11.79 -7.36 -45.17
CA GLU A 689 11.73 -7.77 -46.57
C GLU A 689 10.55 -7.12 -47.31
N ILE A 690 9.34 -7.21 -46.75
CA ILE A 690 8.14 -6.63 -47.38
C ILE A 690 8.21 -5.10 -47.43
N SER A 691 8.71 -4.46 -46.36
CA SER A 691 8.89 -3.00 -46.29
C SER A 691 9.91 -2.49 -47.33
N SER A 692 10.95 -3.29 -47.62
CA SER A 692 11.92 -2.98 -48.67
C SER A 692 11.27 -2.97 -50.07
N LYS A 693 10.36 -3.91 -50.36
CA LYS A 693 9.57 -3.91 -51.61
C LYS A 693 8.69 -2.68 -51.74
N ILE A 694 7.98 -2.30 -50.66
CA ILE A 694 7.15 -1.09 -50.62
C ILE A 694 8.02 0.15 -50.90
N SER A 695 9.18 0.24 -50.25
CA SER A 695 10.12 1.37 -50.42
C SER A 695 10.72 1.44 -51.83
N ALA A 696 10.86 0.30 -52.51
CA ALA A 696 11.27 0.21 -53.90
C ALA A 696 10.14 0.55 -54.90
N GLY A 697 8.92 0.85 -54.42
CA GLY A 697 7.75 1.16 -55.24
C GLY A 697 7.11 -0.06 -55.90
N GLU A 698 7.39 -1.26 -55.40
CA GLU A 698 6.75 -2.49 -55.87
C GLU A 698 5.32 -2.60 -55.32
N THR A 699 4.41 -3.17 -56.11
CA THR A 699 3.03 -3.43 -55.67
C THR A 699 2.98 -4.78 -54.96
N LEU A 700 2.56 -4.79 -53.70
CA LEU A 700 2.35 -6.02 -52.94
C LEU A 700 1.19 -6.84 -53.54
N THR A 701 1.32 -8.16 -53.52
CA THR A 701 0.18 -9.06 -53.77
C THR A 701 -0.84 -8.94 -52.64
N GLU A 702 -2.11 -9.35 -52.87
CA GLU A 702 -3.12 -9.36 -51.79
C GLU A 702 -2.70 -10.25 -50.61
N GLU A 703 -2.01 -11.36 -50.89
CA GLU A 703 -1.45 -12.25 -49.86
C GLU A 703 -0.32 -11.57 -49.08
N GLU A 704 0.63 -10.90 -49.75
CA GLU A 704 1.70 -10.15 -49.09
C GLU A 704 1.17 -8.95 -48.30
N GLN A 705 0.09 -8.31 -48.76
CA GLN A 705 -0.54 -7.22 -48.03
C GLN A 705 -1.22 -7.73 -46.75
N VAL A 706 -1.95 -8.85 -46.83
CA VAL A 706 -2.56 -9.49 -45.65
C VAL A 706 -1.48 -9.99 -44.69
N GLU A 707 -0.45 -10.67 -45.21
CA GLU A 707 0.69 -11.14 -44.43
C GLU A 707 1.43 -9.98 -43.77
N TYR A 708 1.67 -8.88 -44.49
CA TYR A 708 2.25 -7.66 -43.93
C TYR A 708 1.36 -7.08 -42.84
N ASP A 709 0.06 -6.94 -43.08
CA ASP A 709 -0.86 -6.39 -42.08
C ASP A 709 -0.95 -7.27 -40.83
N GLU A 710 -0.90 -8.60 -40.97
CA GLU A 710 -0.92 -9.59 -39.89
C GLU A 710 0.41 -9.60 -39.11
N LEU A 711 1.55 -9.71 -39.80
CA LEU A 711 2.88 -9.67 -39.19
C LEU A 711 3.14 -8.32 -38.53
N TYR A 712 2.76 -7.22 -39.18
CA TYR A 712 2.92 -5.88 -38.61
C TYR A 712 1.98 -5.66 -37.41
N ALA A 713 0.78 -6.27 -37.39
CA ALA A 713 -0.09 -6.26 -36.21
C ALA A 713 0.45 -7.13 -35.06
N GLN A 714 1.13 -8.24 -35.37
CA GLN A 714 1.78 -9.12 -34.38
C GLN A 714 3.10 -8.53 -33.85
N MET A 715 3.87 -7.86 -34.72
CA MET A 715 5.25 -7.50 -34.45
C MET A 715 5.49 -6.03 -34.16
N ASP A 716 4.66 -5.06 -34.52
CA ASP A 716 5.06 -3.65 -34.34
C ASP A 716 4.78 -3.11 -32.91
N ALA A 717 4.42 -4.00 -31.99
CA ALA A 717 4.70 -3.84 -30.56
C ALA A 717 6.20 -4.08 -30.24
N HIS A 718 6.93 -4.78 -31.12
CA HIS A 718 8.27 -5.35 -30.95
C HIS A 718 9.43 -4.47 -31.45
N MET A 719 9.25 -3.56 -32.41
CA MET A 719 10.39 -2.78 -32.97
C MET A 719 11.03 -1.74 -32.02
N GLY A 720 10.48 -1.54 -30.82
CA GLY A 720 11.04 -0.61 -29.82
C GLY A 720 12.37 -1.01 -29.16
N SER A 721 12.88 -2.23 -29.34
CA SER A 721 14.15 -2.65 -28.68
C SER A 721 15.37 -2.62 -29.58
N ASN A 722 15.26 -2.88 -30.90
CA ASN A 722 16.43 -2.90 -31.80
C ASN A 722 16.56 -1.63 -32.68
N GLU A 723 15.49 -0.92 -33.03
CA GLU A 723 15.60 0.39 -33.71
C GLU A 723 15.87 1.55 -32.74
N ALA A 724 15.62 1.37 -31.44
CA ALA A 724 16.12 2.31 -30.43
C ALA A 724 17.66 2.24 -30.25
N ASP A 725 18.29 1.16 -30.73
CA ASP A 725 19.74 1.00 -30.86
C ASP A 725 20.28 1.47 -32.22
N VAL A 726 19.39 1.78 -33.17
CA VAL A 726 19.72 2.44 -34.44
C VAL A 726 18.72 3.57 -34.67
N LEU A 727 18.82 4.63 -33.88
CA LEU A 727 18.49 5.95 -34.40
C LEU A 727 19.33 6.10 -35.66
N ASN A 728 18.67 6.13 -36.81
CA ASN A 728 19.30 6.42 -38.07
C ASN A 728 20.08 7.74 -37.89
N ASP A 729 21.42 7.68 -37.98
CA ASP A 729 22.33 8.84 -37.88
C ASP A 729 21.89 9.99 -38.83
N ASP A 730 21.10 9.67 -39.86
CA ASP A 730 20.58 10.62 -40.85
C ASP A 730 19.37 11.46 -40.40
N MET A 731 18.71 11.14 -39.26
CA MET A 731 17.68 12.04 -38.67
C MET A 731 18.24 12.97 -37.59
N LEU A 732 19.55 12.88 -37.30
CA LEU A 732 20.28 13.79 -36.40
C LEU A 732 21.08 14.88 -37.13
N PHE A 733 21.06 14.91 -38.47
CA PHE A 733 21.77 15.95 -39.24
C PHE A 733 20.93 16.51 -40.40
N ASN A 734 20.08 17.49 -40.07
CA ASN A 734 19.86 18.66 -40.93
C ASN A 734 19.76 19.92 -40.07
N TYR A 735 20.71 20.05 -39.14
CA TYR A 735 21.15 21.33 -38.61
C TYR A 735 22.52 21.60 -39.26
N ASP A 736 22.53 22.38 -40.35
CA ASP A 736 23.78 22.82 -40.93
C ASP A 736 24.40 23.85 -39.98
N GLY A 737 25.45 23.42 -39.27
CA GLY A 737 26.25 24.25 -38.37
C GLY A 737 27.01 25.36 -39.11
N SER A 738 26.32 26.22 -39.84
CA SER A 738 26.82 27.47 -40.40
C SER A 738 26.51 28.64 -39.44
N PHE A 739 26.92 28.49 -38.18
CA PHE A 739 27.16 29.64 -37.30
C PHE A 739 28.43 29.43 -36.48
N ASP A 740 29.54 29.15 -37.18
CA ASP A 740 30.89 29.53 -36.73
C ASP A 740 31.79 29.80 -37.95
N SER A 741 31.48 30.90 -38.63
CA SER A 741 32.50 31.75 -39.25
C SER A 741 32.43 33.13 -38.59
N TRP A 742 32.62 33.14 -37.27
CA TRP A 742 33.11 34.32 -36.58
C TRP A 742 34.62 34.38 -36.80
N GLU A 743 35.07 35.13 -37.81
CA GLU A 743 36.47 35.51 -37.92
C GLU A 743 36.75 36.68 -36.93
N PRO A 744 37.85 36.61 -36.16
CA PRO A 744 38.19 37.63 -35.19
C PRO A 744 38.79 38.86 -35.87
N GLY A 745 38.00 39.93 -36.00
CA GLY A 745 38.51 41.24 -36.42
C GLY A 745 37.48 42.11 -37.11
N GLU A 746 37.26 43.31 -36.56
CA GLU A 746 36.44 44.42 -37.09
C GLU A 746 34.91 44.27 -36.98
N TRP A 747 34.40 44.34 -35.75
CA TRP A 747 33.05 44.85 -35.50
C TRP A 747 33.10 46.35 -35.19
N ASP A 748 32.61 47.17 -36.13
CA ASP A 748 32.25 48.56 -35.90
C ASP A 748 30.86 48.58 -35.25
N PRO A 749 30.69 49.13 -34.02
CA PRO A 749 29.40 49.09 -33.34
C PRO A 749 28.31 49.82 -34.13
N PRO A 750 27.07 49.30 -34.19
CA PRO A 750 25.97 50.03 -34.79
C PRO A 750 25.74 51.31 -33.99
N LYS A 751 25.80 52.44 -34.71
CA LYS A 751 25.62 53.79 -34.17
C LYS A 751 24.36 53.84 -33.28
N LYS A 752 24.57 54.22 -32.01
CA LYS A 752 23.49 54.64 -31.11
C LYS A 752 22.53 55.55 -31.87
N LYS A 753 21.24 55.15 -31.95
CA LYS A 753 20.19 56.10 -32.33
C LYS A 753 20.21 57.23 -31.31
N LYS A 754 20.47 58.41 -31.84
CA LYS A 754 20.52 59.68 -31.13
C LYS A 754 19.08 60.12 -30.84
N GLY A 755 18.78 60.40 -29.58
CA GLY A 755 17.71 61.31 -29.18
C GLY A 755 16.34 60.67 -28.99
N ASP A 756 16.04 60.31 -27.75
CA ASP A 756 14.96 61.00 -27.03
C ASP A 756 15.29 60.95 -25.54
N GLU A 757 16.15 61.88 -25.12
CA GLU A 757 16.23 62.34 -23.74
C GLU A 757 15.66 63.75 -23.71
N SER A 758 14.42 63.89 -23.23
CA SER A 758 14.06 65.06 -22.46
C SER A 758 13.00 64.70 -21.43
N MET A 759 13.40 64.88 -20.17
CA MET A 759 12.60 64.89 -18.93
C MET A 759 12.27 63.48 -18.40
N MET A 760 12.66 63.10 -17.18
CA MET A 760 12.65 63.90 -15.95
C MET A 760 13.81 63.56 -15.01
N ASP A 761 14.22 64.61 -14.31
CA ASP A 761 15.14 64.70 -13.19
C ASP A 761 14.51 64.14 -11.90
N ASP A 762 15.38 63.71 -11.01
CA ASP A 762 15.14 63.16 -9.68
C ASP A 762 14.47 64.17 -8.74
N SER A 763 13.46 63.73 -7.97
CA SER A 763 13.24 64.26 -6.62
C SER A 763 12.33 63.36 -5.76
N TYR A 764 12.98 62.66 -4.83
CA TYR A 764 12.58 62.27 -3.46
C TYR A 764 11.61 61.11 -3.14
N ASP A 765 12.14 60.26 -2.25
CA ASP A 765 11.56 59.41 -1.20
C ASP A 765 11.16 57.94 -1.47
N GLU A 766 11.68 57.12 -0.54
CA GLU A 766 11.48 55.70 -0.17
C GLU A 766 12.09 54.58 -1.03
#